data_AF-A0AAU4NZR9-F1
#
_entry.id   AF-A0AAU4NZR9-F1
#
_cell.length_a   1.000
_cell.length_b   1.000
_cell.length_c   1.000
_cell.angle_alpha   90.00
_cell.angle_beta   90.00
_cell.angle_gamma   90.00
#
_symmetry.space_group_name_H-M   'P 1'
#
loop_
_entity.id
_entity.type
_entity.pdbx_description
1 polymer ?
#
loop_
_entity_poly.entity_id
_entity_poly.type
_entity_poly.pdbx_seq_one_letter_code
_entity_poly.pdbx_strand_id
1 'polypeptide(L)'
;MLHGLWTPGRGLMLWEDDDAPSGDRHSADTPELPPHLAKVMSRRMRHRADVTLPTPRGHVAVSMPSIALAPADAAELLLRVPPRHPAISGDLRYLALVVAGVERWVRAARVVPVQVRFESQWWLRWRLVGGEPQRAWRAELAAAMPPVQSAEGGARAVLDDLLAEVTDPIVRRVIGRPGVEHPLLWSLVEEEPYEEGSARSEAALEQWRASLRGDEPELVLRLTEPDDDEETGEPLWPLEVLLRPDGEAPTPVVVHRGGAPGAHGGGAPGVRDAELFRVAVAKLGEAMAAYEPLRSMATDTGSLDMLLPTAAVTDFVLHGVEKLRAVSVGVLLPRAWSRLDASLRLKVDSPPSPTAENRAVGLDEIVSYDWQLAIGDMELTPEEMARLASTKGDLVRLRGTWVQADGTALSRAIEYVKKQNRDRALPLADVLGQLSAEKPPPVPVERIEATGWAQKLLDPDRRPEPVEVPDSVHATLRPYQQRGVEWLAFMSSAGLGAVLADDMGLGKTLQLLVLLAHERSVTPTLLVAPMSVVGNWQREAAKFVPTLRVLVHHGPDRATGDDLTAAVRSHDLVVTTYALSARDVGELSAQTWRRVVLDEAQHVKNSSTAQARAARAIPAAHRIALTGTPVENRLDELRSIFDFCNPGILGTPATFRARFAIPIEREKEETAVARLRSLTSPFVLRRVKTDKTVIADLPDKFEMTVRSNLTAEQASLYQAVVDEMMRQIAESEGMARKGAVLGALTRLKQVCNHPAHFLDDGSTVLRRGKHRSGKLALVDDILDSVLGDGEKALLFTQFTAFGSMVAPYLERRFGVPVPFLHGGVSKGRRDAMVEEFQSAGGPPIMVLSLKAGGTGLNLTAANHVVHLDRWWNPAVENQATDRAFRIGQRKDVQVRKLLCVGTVEERIDTMLTTKKDLADLAVGSGESWITELSTGELRDLLALSEDAVGD
;
A
#
# COMPACT_ATOMS: atom_id res chain seq x y z
N MET A 1 -30.57 2.01 -28.11
CA MET A 1 -29.25 2.61 -28.44
C MET A 1 -28.91 2.29 -29.89
N LEU A 2 -27.95 2.99 -30.50
CA LEU A 2 -27.47 2.71 -31.86
C LEU A 2 -26.31 1.70 -31.85
N HIS A 3 -26.48 0.62 -32.59
CA HIS A 3 -25.53 -0.49 -32.72
C HIS A 3 -24.91 -0.56 -34.11
N GLY A 4 -23.74 -1.19 -34.19
CA GLY A 4 -23.00 -1.35 -35.43
C GLY A 4 -22.32 -2.70 -35.51
N LEU A 5 -22.49 -3.39 -36.64
CA LEU A 5 -21.85 -4.67 -36.96
C LEU A 5 -21.06 -4.53 -38.26
N TRP A 6 -19.79 -4.90 -38.26
CA TRP A 6 -19.03 -5.02 -39.50
C TRP A 6 -19.22 -6.42 -40.08
N THR A 7 -19.74 -6.52 -41.29
CA THR A 7 -19.95 -7.78 -41.98
C THR A 7 -19.01 -7.86 -43.19
N PRO A 8 -18.03 -8.78 -43.20
CA PRO A 8 -17.12 -8.95 -44.32
C PRO A 8 -17.84 -9.05 -45.67
N GLY A 9 -17.39 -8.28 -46.65
CA GLY A 9 -18.00 -8.18 -47.98
C GLY A 9 -19.34 -7.43 -48.06
N ARG A 10 -19.96 -7.03 -46.94
CA ARG A 10 -21.20 -6.22 -46.91
C ARG A 10 -21.03 -4.83 -46.30
N GLY A 11 -19.98 -4.60 -45.52
CA GLY A 11 -19.67 -3.31 -44.89
C GLY A 11 -20.31 -3.16 -43.50
N LEU A 12 -20.70 -1.92 -43.15
CA LEU A 12 -21.22 -1.59 -41.82
C LEU A 12 -22.76 -1.70 -41.79
N MET A 13 -23.27 -2.50 -40.87
CA MET A 13 -24.71 -2.65 -40.60
C MET A 13 -25.08 -1.88 -39.34
N LEU A 14 -26.05 -0.98 -39.42
CA LEU A 14 -26.52 -0.14 -38.31
C LEU A 14 -27.98 -0.43 -37.96
N TRP A 15 -28.30 -0.51 -36.67
CA TRP A 15 -29.68 -0.66 -36.18
C TRP A 15 -29.88 -0.01 -34.81
N GLU A 16 -31.13 0.25 -34.47
CA GLU A 16 -31.55 0.72 -33.15
C GLU A 16 -32.34 -0.38 -32.43
N ASP A 17 -32.31 -0.38 -31.09
CA ASP A 17 -33.12 -1.31 -30.28
C ASP A 17 -34.62 -0.99 -30.44
N ASP A 18 -35.40 -1.95 -30.95
CA ASP A 18 -36.86 -1.89 -30.96
C ASP A 18 -37.41 -2.44 -29.62
N ASP A 19 -37.54 -1.58 -28.60
CA ASP A 19 -38.47 -1.78 -27.49
C ASP A 19 -38.69 -0.47 -26.67
N ALA A 20 -39.63 0.33 -27.15
CA ALA A 20 -40.68 0.88 -26.29
C ALA A 20 -42.00 0.67 -27.05
N PRO A 21 -42.96 -0.12 -26.51
CA PRO A 21 -44.23 -0.32 -27.17
C PRO A 21 -44.92 1.04 -27.34
N SER A 22 -45.38 1.28 -28.57
CA SER A 22 -46.37 2.28 -28.97
C SER A 22 -47.02 3.08 -27.83
N GLY A 23 -46.63 4.35 -27.67
CA GLY A 23 -47.48 5.31 -26.96
C GLY A 23 -46.83 6.32 -26.03
N ASP A 24 -45.56 6.73 -26.18
CA ASP A 24 -45.10 8.05 -25.71
C ASP A 24 -43.67 8.34 -26.21
N ARG A 25 -43.54 9.00 -27.37
CA ARG A 25 -42.24 9.48 -27.87
C ARG A 25 -41.85 10.86 -27.30
N HIS A 26 -42.38 11.25 -26.15
CA HIS A 26 -42.14 12.57 -25.53
C HIS A 26 -41.70 12.47 -24.05
N SER A 27 -40.74 11.59 -23.71
CA SER A 27 -39.94 11.79 -22.50
C SER A 27 -38.69 12.62 -22.84
N ALA A 28 -38.49 13.72 -22.10
CA ALA A 28 -37.49 14.74 -22.38
C ALA A 28 -36.02 14.30 -22.14
N ASP A 29 -35.78 13.03 -21.81
CA ASP A 29 -34.47 12.52 -21.33
C ASP A 29 -33.85 11.44 -22.24
N THR A 30 -34.41 11.17 -23.43
CA THR A 30 -33.74 10.26 -24.38
C THR A 30 -32.62 11.01 -25.09
N PRO A 31 -31.33 10.63 -24.94
CA PRO A 31 -30.24 11.35 -25.58
C PRO A 31 -30.35 11.28 -27.10
N GLU A 32 -30.45 12.44 -27.76
CA GLU A 32 -30.54 12.54 -29.21
C GLU A 32 -29.25 12.04 -29.89
N LEU A 33 -29.38 11.34 -31.02
CA LEU A 33 -28.22 10.91 -31.80
C LEU A 33 -27.50 12.12 -32.43
N PRO A 34 -26.16 12.06 -32.59
CA PRO A 34 -25.43 13.08 -33.33
C PRO A 34 -26.02 13.32 -34.73
N PRO A 35 -26.07 14.57 -35.24
CA PRO A 35 -26.81 14.91 -36.46
C PRO A 35 -26.45 14.08 -37.70
N HIS A 36 -25.18 13.69 -37.83
CA HIS A 36 -24.70 12.87 -38.94
C HIS A 36 -25.17 11.40 -38.85
N LEU A 37 -25.27 10.84 -37.63
CA LEU A 37 -25.83 9.49 -37.39
C LEU A 37 -27.35 9.50 -37.52
N ALA A 38 -28.03 10.52 -36.97
CA ALA A 38 -29.48 10.70 -37.12
C ALA A 38 -29.91 10.81 -38.59
N LYS A 39 -29.13 11.53 -39.41
CA LYS A 39 -29.37 11.61 -40.87
C LYS A 39 -29.29 10.24 -41.55
N VAL A 40 -28.31 9.41 -41.18
CA VAL A 40 -28.22 8.05 -41.72
C VAL A 40 -29.41 7.21 -41.26
N MET A 41 -29.77 7.27 -39.98
CA MET A 41 -30.89 6.52 -39.42
C MET A 41 -32.27 6.92 -39.96
N SER A 42 -32.40 8.09 -40.59
CA SER A 42 -33.62 8.48 -41.31
C SER A 42 -33.89 7.68 -42.59
N ARG A 43 -32.91 6.89 -43.09
CA ARG A 43 -33.08 6.05 -44.28
C ARG A 43 -33.91 4.82 -43.96
N ARG A 44 -34.64 4.28 -44.96
CA ARG A 44 -35.35 2.99 -44.81
C ARG A 44 -34.36 1.85 -44.53
N MET A 45 -34.60 1.10 -43.46
CA MET A 45 -33.91 -0.17 -43.17
C MET A 45 -34.32 -1.21 -44.23
N ARG A 46 -33.45 -1.48 -45.20
CA ARG A 46 -33.69 -2.42 -46.30
C ARG A 46 -32.94 -3.74 -46.14
N HIS A 47 -32.06 -3.83 -45.15
CA HIS A 47 -31.22 -4.99 -44.91
C HIS A 47 -31.53 -5.61 -43.54
N ARG A 48 -30.93 -6.76 -43.28
CA ARG A 48 -30.95 -7.40 -41.97
C ARG A 48 -29.53 -7.69 -41.51
N ALA A 49 -29.26 -7.40 -40.24
CA ALA A 49 -28.02 -7.76 -39.57
C ALA A 49 -28.26 -9.02 -38.75
N ASP A 50 -27.54 -10.10 -39.05
CA ASP A 50 -27.61 -11.33 -38.28
C ASP A 50 -26.60 -11.25 -37.13
N VAL A 51 -27.11 -11.14 -35.92
CA VAL A 51 -26.35 -10.85 -34.71
C VAL A 51 -26.42 -12.04 -33.77
N THR A 52 -25.28 -12.44 -33.21
CA THR A 52 -25.23 -13.48 -32.18
C THR A 52 -25.14 -12.84 -30.81
N LEU A 53 -26.21 -13.00 -30.00
CA LEU A 53 -26.29 -12.43 -28.66
C LEU A 53 -26.00 -13.50 -27.60
N PRO A 54 -25.18 -13.20 -26.58
CA PRO A 54 -25.00 -14.09 -25.44
C PRO A 54 -26.27 -14.11 -24.59
N THR A 55 -26.69 -15.31 -24.18
CA THR A 55 -27.82 -15.56 -23.28
C THR A 55 -27.39 -16.49 -22.15
N PRO A 56 -28.13 -16.53 -21.02
CA PRO A 56 -27.83 -17.45 -19.91
C PRO A 56 -27.82 -18.94 -20.29
N ARG A 57 -28.31 -19.32 -21.49
CA ARG A 57 -28.37 -20.70 -22.00
C ARG A 57 -27.45 -20.96 -23.21
N GLY A 58 -26.58 -20.02 -23.57
CA GLY A 58 -25.70 -20.11 -24.74
C GLY A 58 -25.82 -18.88 -25.64
N HIS A 59 -25.67 -19.04 -26.95
CA HIS A 59 -25.78 -17.94 -27.90
C HIS A 59 -27.06 -18.06 -28.74
N VAL A 60 -27.74 -16.94 -28.97
CA VAL A 60 -28.93 -16.89 -29.83
C VAL A 60 -28.65 -15.97 -31.01
N ALA A 61 -28.86 -16.49 -32.22
CA ALA A 61 -28.83 -15.70 -33.44
C ALA A 61 -30.15 -14.94 -33.61
N VAL A 62 -30.07 -13.62 -33.71
CA VAL A 62 -31.20 -12.71 -33.90
C VAL A 62 -30.94 -11.88 -35.14
N SER A 63 -31.95 -11.77 -36.01
CA SER A 63 -31.85 -10.98 -37.23
C SER A 63 -32.53 -9.62 -37.02
N MET A 64 -31.79 -8.52 -37.05
CA MET A 64 -32.27 -7.16 -36.79
C MET A 64 -32.46 -6.38 -38.09
N PRO A 65 -33.56 -5.64 -38.30
CA PRO A 65 -33.68 -4.68 -39.40
C PRO A 65 -32.55 -3.65 -39.34
N SER A 66 -31.84 -3.41 -40.44
CA SER A 66 -30.64 -2.57 -40.44
C SER A 66 -30.45 -1.77 -41.72
N ILE A 67 -29.61 -0.75 -41.60
CA ILE A 67 -29.07 0.05 -42.70
C ILE A 67 -27.67 -0.46 -43.01
N ALA A 68 -27.43 -0.86 -44.25
CA ALA A 68 -26.11 -1.22 -44.73
C ALA A 68 -25.41 0.03 -45.31
N LEU A 69 -24.14 0.21 -44.97
CA LEU A 69 -23.25 1.22 -45.52
C LEU A 69 -22.05 0.53 -46.18
N ALA A 70 -21.75 0.95 -47.41
CA ALA A 70 -20.55 0.51 -48.10
C ALA A 70 -19.29 0.95 -47.32
N PRO A 71 -18.16 0.25 -47.46
CA PRO A 71 -16.94 0.54 -46.70
C PRO A 71 -16.49 2.01 -46.71
N ALA A 72 -16.60 2.71 -47.85
CA ALA A 72 -16.25 4.12 -47.97
C ALA A 72 -17.16 5.02 -47.10
N ASP A 73 -18.48 4.85 -47.22
CA ASP A 73 -19.48 5.57 -46.40
C ASP A 73 -19.30 5.24 -44.91
N ALA A 74 -19.01 3.97 -44.59
CA ALA A 74 -18.78 3.51 -43.24
C ALA A 74 -17.53 4.16 -42.62
N ALA A 75 -16.42 4.24 -43.36
CA ALA A 75 -15.20 4.91 -42.91
C ALA A 75 -15.45 6.40 -42.62
N GLU A 76 -16.19 7.11 -43.47
CA GLU A 76 -16.54 8.51 -43.23
C GLU A 76 -17.38 8.68 -41.97
N LEU A 77 -18.38 7.82 -41.79
CA LEU A 77 -19.28 7.86 -40.63
C LEU A 77 -18.53 7.55 -39.33
N LEU A 78 -17.75 6.46 -39.31
CA LEU A 78 -17.05 5.98 -38.12
C LEU A 78 -16.00 6.98 -37.61
N LEU A 79 -15.34 7.73 -38.51
CA LEU A 79 -14.43 8.82 -38.13
C LEU A 79 -15.13 10.00 -37.43
N ARG A 80 -16.45 10.13 -37.55
CA ARG A 80 -17.24 11.19 -36.92
C ARG A 80 -17.99 10.72 -35.67
N VAL A 81 -17.93 9.43 -35.35
CA VAL A 81 -18.56 8.87 -34.14
C VAL A 81 -17.83 9.43 -32.91
N PRO A 82 -18.55 10.09 -31.98
CA PRO A 82 -17.93 10.62 -30.77
C PRO A 82 -17.46 9.46 -29.85
N PRO A 83 -16.30 9.61 -29.18
CA PRO A 83 -15.72 8.56 -28.34
C PRO A 83 -16.57 8.22 -27.11
N ARG A 84 -17.40 9.18 -26.65
CA ARG A 84 -18.34 9.00 -25.55
C ARG A 84 -19.67 9.65 -25.92
N HIS A 85 -20.71 8.84 -26.11
CA HIS A 85 -22.07 9.31 -26.32
C HIS A 85 -23.07 8.27 -25.78
N PRO A 86 -24.04 8.66 -24.94
CA PRO A 86 -24.93 7.72 -24.26
C PRO A 86 -25.87 6.95 -25.20
N ALA A 87 -26.24 7.53 -26.34
CA ALA A 87 -27.06 6.86 -27.35
C ALA A 87 -26.30 5.86 -28.26
N ILE A 88 -24.97 5.74 -28.13
CA ILE A 88 -24.12 4.91 -28.99
C ILE A 88 -23.64 3.69 -28.19
N SER A 89 -23.82 2.48 -28.73
CA SER A 89 -23.38 1.22 -28.12
C SER A 89 -21.86 1.06 -28.01
N GLY A 90 -21.41 0.08 -27.22
CA GLY A 90 -19.99 -0.29 -27.14
C GLY A 90 -19.43 -0.81 -28.46
N ASP A 91 -20.24 -1.50 -29.25
CA ASP A 91 -19.82 -2.18 -30.47
C ASP A 91 -19.53 -1.19 -31.60
N LEU A 92 -20.39 -0.18 -31.75
CA LEU A 92 -20.17 0.91 -32.70
C LEU A 92 -18.97 1.79 -32.30
N ARG A 93 -18.76 2.01 -31.00
CA ARG A 93 -17.57 2.72 -30.49
C ARG A 93 -16.29 1.95 -30.76
N TYR A 94 -16.30 0.63 -30.64
CA TYR A 94 -15.15 -0.20 -30.99
C TYR A 94 -14.76 -0.03 -32.47
N LEU A 95 -15.73 -0.12 -33.39
CA LEU A 95 -15.46 0.09 -34.82
C LEU A 95 -14.90 1.50 -35.09
N ALA A 96 -15.43 2.53 -34.42
CA ALA A 96 -14.91 3.89 -34.52
C ALA A 96 -13.46 4.01 -34.01
N LEU A 97 -13.11 3.31 -32.92
CA LEU A 97 -11.75 3.25 -32.38
C LEU A 97 -10.77 2.61 -33.38
N VAL A 98 -11.18 1.50 -34.02
CA VAL A 98 -10.36 0.83 -35.04
C VAL A 98 -10.09 1.78 -36.21
N VAL A 99 -11.13 2.40 -36.75
CA VAL A 99 -11.04 3.34 -37.88
C VAL A 99 -10.20 4.58 -37.54
N ALA A 100 -10.34 5.13 -36.33
CA ALA A 100 -9.48 6.22 -35.85
C ALA A 100 -8.01 5.79 -35.73
N GLY A 101 -7.75 4.52 -35.37
CA GLY A 101 -6.41 3.95 -35.38
C GLY A 101 -5.81 3.84 -36.78
N VAL A 102 -6.62 3.44 -37.78
CA VAL A 102 -6.20 3.45 -39.19
C VAL A 102 -5.83 4.87 -39.63
N GLU A 103 -6.64 5.88 -39.32
CA GLU A 103 -6.33 7.28 -39.66
C GLU A 103 -4.98 7.73 -39.05
N ARG A 104 -4.67 7.33 -37.80
CA ARG A 104 -3.36 7.63 -37.20
C ARG A 104 -2.21 7.01 -37.98
N TRP A 105 -2.32 5.74 -38.37
CA TRP A 105 -1.29 5.08 -39.19
C TRP A 105 -1.14 5.71 -40.58
N VAL A 106 -2.25 6.11 -41.20
CA VAL A 106 -2.28 6.83 -42.46
C VAL A 106 -1.56 8.18 -42.34
N ARG A 107 -1.86 8.97 -41.30
CA ARG A 107 -1.20 10.26 -41.04
C ARG A 107 0.27 10.12 -40.70
N ALA A 108 0.68 8.99 -40.14
CA ALA A 108 2.08 8.62 -39.93
C ALA A 108 2.77 8.11 -41.21
N ALA A 109 2.14 8.24 -42.38
CA ALA A 109 2.65 7.78 -43.67
C ALA A 109 2.98 6.27 -43.71
N ARG A 110 2.31 5.44 -42.89
CA ARG A 110 2.51 3.98 -42.85
C ARG A 110 1.59 3.24 -43.83
N VAL A 111 1.46 3.77 -45.05
CA VAL A 111 0.64 3.19 -46.12
C VAL A 111 1.41 3.09 -47.43
N VAL A 112 1.06 2.10 -48.24
CA VAL A 112 1.62 1.84 -49.56
C VAL A 112 0.53 1.47 -50.56
N PRO A 113 0.71 1.78 -51.85
CA PRO A 113 -0.13 1.26 -52.90
C PRO A 113 0.08 -0.24 -53.09
N VAL A 114 -1.00 -0.94 -53.40
CA VAL A 114 -1.01 -2.30 -53.91
C VAL A 114 -1.84 -2.37 -55.18
N GLN A 115 -1.46 -3.27 -56.08
CA GLN A 115 -2.24 -3.58 -57.26
C GLN A 115 -3.08 -4.83 -56.99
N VAL A 116 -4.38 -4.75 -57.27
CA VAL A 116 -5.33 -5.88 -57.12
C VAL A 116 -6.08 -6.09 -58.42
N ARG A 117 -6.49 -7.33 -58.68
CA ARG A 117 -7.27 -7.68 -59.88
C ARG A 117 -8.73 -7.87 -59.50
N PHE A 118 -9.62 -7.10 -60.11
CA PHE A 118 -11.07 -7.16 -59.89
C PHE A 118 -11.80 -7.01 -61.22
N GLU A 119 -12.82 -7.84 -61.48
CA GLU A 119 -13.59 -7.87 -62.75
C GLU A 119 -12.73 -7.84 -64.02
N SER A 120 -11.63 -8.60 -64.03
CA SER A 120 -10.65 -8.67 -65.13
C SER A 120 -9.85 -7.38 -65.41
N GLN A 121 -10.00 -6.35 -64.59
CA GLN A 121 -9.23 -5.11 -64.64
C GLN A 121 -8.25 -5.01 -63.47
N TRP A 122 -7.23 -4.19 -63.61
CA TRP A 122 -6.29 -3.88 -62.54
C TRP A 122 -6.73 -2.63 -61.80
N TRP A 123 -6.65 -2.68 -60.49
CA TRP A 123 -7.03 -1.59 -59.61
C TRP A 123 -5.89 -1.31 -58.64
N LEU A 124 -5.73 -0.04 -58.27
CA LEU A 124 -4.77 0.38 -57.26
C LEU A 124 -5.52 0.74 -55.99
N ARG A 125 -5.08 0.17 -54.86
CA ARG A 125 -5.63 0.44 -53.52
C ARG A 125 -4.51 0.76 -52.54
N TRP A 126 -4.81 1.54 -51.52
CA TRP A 126 -3.91 1.74 -50.39
C TRP A 126 -4.04 0.65 -49.34
N ARG A 127 -2.91 0.21 -48.80
CA ARG A 127 -2.83 -0.71 -47.66
C ARG A 127 -1.78 -0.26 -46.67
N LEU A 128 -1.94 -0.68 -45.42
CA LEU A 128 -0.95 -0.45 -44.38
C LEU A 128 0.33 -1.28 -44.64
N VAL A 129 1.50 -0.70 -44.34
CA VAL A 129 2.84 -1.25 -44.65
C VAL A 129 3.14 -2.57 -43.91
N GLY A 130 2.57 -2.77 -42.72
CA GLY A 130 2.91 -3.87 -41.80
C GLY A 130 3.94 -3.44 -40.75
N GLY A 131 4.63 -4.42 -40.14
CA GLY A 131 5.65 -4.19 -39.11
C GLY A 131 5.26 -4.75 -37.73
N GLU A 132 6.22 -4.86 -36.81
CA GLU A 132 5.97 -5.40 -35.47
C GLU A 132 4.98 -4.56 -34.65
N PRO A 133 5.09 -3.21 -34.59
CA PRO A 133 4.16 -2.39 -33.84
C PRO A 133 2.72 -2.52 -34.35
N GLN A 134 2.55 -2.65 -35.67
CA GLN A 134 1.24 -2.82 -36.28
C GLN A 134 0.67 -4.23 -36.04
N ARG A 135 1.51 -5.27 -35.98
CA ARG A 135 1.08 -6.63 -35.58
C ARG A 135 0.62 -6.66 -34.13
N ALA A 136 1.36 -6.00 -33.23
CA ALA A 136 0.98 -5.86 -31.82
C ALA A 136 -0.36 -5.12 -31.67
N TRP A 137 -0.51 -3.96 -32.33
CA TRP A 137 -1.76 -3.19 -32.34
C TRP A 137 -2.96 -4.02 -32.85
N ARG A 138 -2.77 -4.81 -33.91
CA ARG A 138 -3.83 -5.71 -34.43
C ARG A 138 -4.18 -6.83 -33.45
N ALA A 139 -3.20 -7.38 -32.75
CA ALA A 139 -3.43 -8.41 -31.74
C ALA A 139 -4.24 -7.86 -30.56
N GLU A 140 -3.93 -6.65 -30.08
CA GLU A 140 -4.69 -5.97 -29.04
C GLU A 140 -6.14 -5.71 -29.46
N LEU A 141 -6.34 -5.19 -30.68
CA LEU A 141 -7.69 -4.95 -31.21
C LEU A 141 -8.51 -6.24 -31.35
N ALA A 142 -7.88 -7.33 -31.80
CA ALA A 142 -8.56 -8.62 -31.90
C ALA A 142 -8.93 -9.19 -30.52
N ALA A 143 -8.07 -9.01 -29.50
CA ALA A 143 -8.36 -9.43 -28.14
C ALA A 143 -9.47 -8.59 -27.48
N ALA A 144 -9.56 -7.31 -27.81
CA ALA A 144 -10.57 -6.38 -27.32
C ALA A 144 -11.87 -6.36 -28.14
N MET A 145 -12.00 -7.23 -29.16
CA MET A 145 -13.16 -7.23 -30.06
C MET A 145 -14.44 -7.64 -29.31
N PRO A 146 -15.52 -6.84 -29.38
CA PRO A 146 -16.79 -7.20 -28.77
C PRO A 146 -17.38 -8.50 -29.37
N PRO A 147 -18.05 -9.36 -28.55
CA PRO A 147 -18.58 -10.64 -29.01
C PRO A 147 -19.49 -10.52 -30.23
N VAL A 148 -20.27 -9.44 -30.30
CA VAL A 148 -21.21 -9.16 -31.40
C VAL A 148 -20.52 -9.11 -32.77
N GLN A 149 -19.26 -8.68 -32.83
CA GLN A 149 -18.48 -8.55 -34.06
C GLN A 149 -17.83 -9.87 -34.49
N SER A 150 -17.66 -10.82 -33.58
CA SER A 150 -16.81 -12.00 -33.77
C SER A 150 -17.52 -13.23 -34.37
N ALA A 151 -18.83 -13.13 -34.59
CA ALA A 151 -19.72 -14.27 -34.86
C ALA A 151 -19.51 -14.95 -36.24
N GLU A 152 -18.99 -14.25 -37.24
CA GLU A 152 -18.73 -14.79 -38.59
C GLU A 152 -17.22 -14.76 -38.90
N GLY A 153 -16.52 -15.88 -38.68
CA GLY A 153 -15.13 -16.07 -39.14
C GLY A 153 -14.01 -15.79 -38.13
N GLY A 154 -14.35 -15.38 -36.90
CA GLY A 154 -13.40 -15.12 -35.81
C GLY A 154 -12.79 -13.71 -35.85
N ALA A 155 -12.42 -13.19 -34.66
CA ALA A 155 -12.07 -11.78 -34.49
C ALA A 155 -10.97 -11.27 -35.42
N ARG A 156 -9.98 -12.11 -35.72
CA ARG A 156 -8.88 -11.74 -36.62
C ARG A 156 -9.32 -11.59 -38.08
N ALA A 157 -10.21 -12.46 -38.57
CA ALA A 157 -10.68 -12.38 -39.95
C ALA A 157 -11.54 -11.14 -40.19
N VAL A 158 -12.45 -10.84 -39.25
CA VAL A 158 -13.30 -9.65 -39.28
C VAL A 158 -12.46 -8.38 -39.22
N LEU A 159 -11.46 -8.34 -38.32
CA LEU A 159 -10.56 -7.20 -38.22
C LEU A 159 -9.71 -7.02 -39.48
N ASP A 160 -9.21 -8.10 -40.07
CA ASP A 160 -8.38 -8.04 -41.27
C ASP A 160 -9.15 -7.51 -42.49
N ASP A 161 -10.41 -7.94 -42.64
CA ASP A 161 -11.33 -7.43 -43.66
C ASP A 161 -11.65 -5.95 -43.44
N LEU A 162 -12.06 -5.57 -42.21
CA LEU A 162 -12.33 -4.18 -41.85
C LEU A 162 -11.15 -3.27 -42.18
N LEU A 163 -9.93 -3.64 -41.73
CA LEU A 163 -8.73 -2.87 -41.99
C LEU A 163 -8.42 -2.77 -43.49
N ALA A 164 -8.60 -3.84 -44.24
CA ALA A 164 -8.36 -3.84 -45.69
C ALA A 164 -9.33 -2.90 -46.42
N GLU A 165 -10.60 -2.91 -46.06
CA GLU A 165 -11.65 -2.18 -46.75
C GLU A 165 -11.74 -0.69 -46.36
N VAL A 166 -11.38 -0.32 -45.13
CA VAL A 166 -11.43 1.09 -44.68
C VAL A 166 -10.13 1.86 -44.92
N THR A 167 -8.98 1.19 -45.09
CA THR A 167 -7.70 1.89 -45.27
C THR A 167 -7.70 2.76 -46.52
N ASP A 168 -8.11 2.19 -47.65
CA ASP A 168 -8.15 2.85 -48.95
C ASP A 168 -8.96 4.16 -48.97
N PRO A 169 -10.25 4.19 -48.54
CA PRO A 169 -11.03 5.43 -48.49
C PRO A 169 -10.49 6.46 -47.49
N ILE A 170 -9.91 6.02 -46.37
CA ILE A 170 -9.30 6.95 -45.39
C ILE A 170 -8.08 7.64 -45.99
N VAL A 171 -7.22 6.89 -46.70
CA VAL A 171 -6.03 7.46 -47.35
C VAL A 171 -6.42 8.47 -48.41
N ARG A 172 -7.36 8.15 -49.30
CA ARG A 172 -7.85 9.09 -50.34
C ARG A 172 -8.39 10.37 -49.73
N ARG A 173 -9.12 10.27 -48.62
CA ARG A 173 -9.62 11.45 -47.88
C ARG A 173 -8.50 12.31 -47.32
N VAL A 174 -7.43 11.70 -46.77
CA VAL A 174 -6.30 12.44 -46.18
C VAL A 174 -5.42 13.09 -47.25
N ILE A 175 -5.16 12.39 -48.36
CA ILE A 175 -4.33 12.88 -49.46
C ILE A 175 -5.06 13.96 -50.28
N GLY A 176 -6.38 13.83 -50.45
CA GLY A 176 -7.16 14.71 -51.33
C GLY A 176 -6.81 14.48 -52.81
N ARG A 177 -6.96 15.52 -53.64
CA ARG A 177 -6.63 15.48 -55.08
C ARG A 177 -5.25 16.10 -55.33
N PRO A 178 -4.20 15.29 -55.58
CA PRO A 178 -2.88 15.82 -55.93
C PRO A 178 -2.88 16.35 -57.37
N GLY A 179 -2.17 17.45 -57.63
CA GLY A 179 -2.06 18.07 -58.96
C GLY A 179 -1.10 17.35 -59.91
N VAL A 180 -1.10 16.01 -59.93
CA VAL A 180 -0.14 15.20 -60.69
C VAL A 180 -0.87 14.28 -61.66
N GLU A 181 -0.54 14.36 -62.96
CA GLU A 181 -1.22 13.65 -64.06
C GLU A 181 -0.66 12.23 -64.34
N HIS A 182 0.11 11.63 -63.41
CA HIS A 182 0.69 10.31 -63.64
C HIS A 182 -0.39 9.20 -63.55
N PRO A 183 -0.55 8.31 -64.56
CA PRO A 183 -1.64 7.32 -64.60
C PRO A 183 -1.78 6.45 -63.35
N LEU A 184 -0.65 6.00 -62.79
CA LEU A 184 -0.61 5.25 -61.51
C LEU A 184 -1.17 6.07 -60.33
N LEU A 185 -0.74 7.32 -60.19
CA LEU A 185 -1.18 8.19 -59.08
C LEU A 185 -2.64 8.61 -59.27
N TRP A 186 -3.04 8.86 -60.50
CA TRP A 186 -4.41 9.17 -60.87
C TRP A 186 -5.37 8.03 -60.50
N SER A 187 -5.07 6.81 -60.97
CA SER A 187 -5.87 5.61 -60.68
C SER A 187 -5.95 5.32 -59.16
N LEU A 188 -4.86 5.60 -58.43
CA LEU A 188 -4.79 5.41 -56.99
C LEU A 188 -5.64 6.42 -56.20
N VAL A 189 -5.90 7.61 -56.74
CA VAL A 189 -6.69 8.68 -56.09
C VAL A 189 -8.15 8.70 -56.54
N GLU A 190 -8.44 8.54 -57.83
CA GLU A 190 -9.79 8.76 -58.40
C GLU A 190 -10.66 7.49 -58.54
N GLU A 191 -10.22 6.34 -58.01
CA GLU A 191 -10.97 5.07 -58.11
C GLU A 191 -11.24 4.63 -59.57
N GLU A 192 -10.23 4.78 -60.43
CA GLU A 192 -10.29 4.31 -61.82
C GLU A 192 -9.41 3.06 -62.03
N PRO A 193 -9.79 2.16 -62.95
CA PRO A 193 -8.93 1.05 -63.34
C PRO A 193 -7.56 1.52 -63.84
N TYR A 194 -6.49 0.89 -63.35
CA TYR A 194 -5.14 1.13 -63.82
C TYR A 194 -4.87 0.36 -65.12
N GLU A 195 -5.07 1.02 -66.26
CA GLU A 195 -4.98 0.40 -67.59
C GLU A 195 -3.61 -0.21 -67.91
N GLU A 196 -2.53 0.36 -67.37
CA GLU A 196 -1.15 -0.13 -67.58
C GLU A 196 -0.75 -1.26 -66.60
N GLY A 197 -1.69 -1.73 -65.77
CA GLY A 197 -1.44 -2.78 -64.79
C GLY A 197 -0.97 -4.10 -65.42
N SER A 198 0.05 -4.70 -64.82
CA SER A 198 0.57 -6.02 -65.21
C SER A 198 0.96 -6.86 -63.98
N ALA A 199 1.13 -8.17 -64.16
CA ALA A 199 1.67 -9.02 -63.09
C ALA A 199 3.09 -8.60 -62.67
N ARG A 200 3.85 -7.96 -63.58
CA ARG A 200 5.19 -7.43 -63.29
C ARG A 200 5.14 -6.20 -62.38
N SER A 201 4.20 -5.28 -62.61
CA SER A 201 4.02 -4.10 -61.75
C SER A 201 3.46 -4.48 -60.38
N GLU A 202 2.56 -5.47 -60.31
CA GLU A 202 2.09 -6.07 -59.05
C GLU A 202 3.26 -6.65 -58.24
N ALA A 203 4.11 -7.48 -58.87
CA ALA A 203 5.28 -8.06 -58.21
C ALA A 203 6.29 -7.00 -57.74
N ALA A 204 6.51 -5.94 -58.53
CA ALA A 204 7.40 -4.84 -58.15
C ALA A 204 6.87 -4.04 -56.94
N LEU A 205 5.57 -3.74 -56.91
CA LEU A 205 4.93 -3.08 -55.77
C LEU A 205 4.96 -3.97 -54.51
N GLU A 206 4.73 -5.27 -54.65
CA GLU A 206 4.81 -6.20 -53.53
C GLU A 206 6.25 -6.35 -53.01
N GLN A 207 7.25 -6.37 -53.89
CA GLN A 207 8.67 -6.39 -53.52
C GLN A 207 9.07 -5.10 -52.79
N TRP A 208 8.65 -3.94 -53.29
CA TRP A 208 8.88 -2.65 -52.64
C TRP A 208 8.22 -2.61 -51.26
N ARG A 209 6.95 -3.02 -51.15
CA ARG A 209 6.26 -3.14 -49.87
C ARG A 209 7.00 -4.07 -48.91
N ALA A 210 7.46 -5.22 -49.38
CA ALA A 210 8.20 -6.16 -48.55
C ALA A 210 9.51 -5.55 -48.04
N SER A 211 10.16 -4.67 -48.81
CA SER A 211 11.38 -3.95 -48.39
C SER A 211 11.13 -2.92 -47.28
N LEU A 212 9.91 -2.37 -47.20
CA LEU A 212 9.50 -1.38 -46.18
C LEU A 212 9.08 -2.01 -44.85
N ARG A 213 9.11 -3.34 -44.75
CA ARG A 213 8.76 -4.09 -43.52
C ARG A 213 9.91 -4.21 -42.53
N GLY A 214 11.12 -3.79 -42.91
CA GLY A 214 12.23 -3.63 -41.96
C GLY A 214 12.09 -2.30 -41.23
N ASP A 215 12.19 -2.33 -39.90
CA ASP A 215 12.16 -1.10 -39.11
C ASP A 215 13.40 -0.23 -39.42
N GLU A 216 13.20 1.09 -39.46
CA GLU A 216 14.27 2.05 -39.69
C GLU A 216 15.28 1.96 -38.53
N PRO A 217 16.60 1.90 -38.79
CA PRO A 217 17.58 1.70 -37.73
C PRO A 217 17.54 2.85 -36.71
N GLU A 218 17.59 2.50 -35.44
CA GLU A 218 17.59 3.45 -34.33
C GLU A 218 18.95 4.12 -34.23
N LEU A 219 18.97 5.44 -33.99
CA LEU A 219 20.21 6.14 -33.62
C LEU A 219 20.54 5.83 -32.16
N VAL A 220 21.77 5.38 -31.91
CA VAL A 220 22.28 5.08 -30.57
C VAL A 220 23.54 5.90 -30.32
N LEU A 221 23.53 6.72 -29.26
CA LEU A 221 24.71 7.43 -28.78
C LEU A 221 25.34 6.66 -27.62
N ARG A 222 26.62 6.28 -27.75
CA ARG A 222 27.34 5.54 -26.70
C ARG A 222 28.43 6.40 -26.10
N LEU A 223 28.32 6.70 -24.81
CA LEU A 223 29.36 7.40 -24.06
C LEU A 223 30.39 6.39 -23.56
N THR A 224 31.68 6.61 -23.84
CA THR A 224 32.78 5.76 -23.39
C THR A 224 33.70 6.51 -22.43
N GLU A 225 34.37 5.77 -21.55
CA GLU A 225 35.37 6.34 -20.64
C GLU A 225 36.60 6.84 -21.43
N PRO A 226 37.21 7.96 -21.03
CA PRO A 226 38.43 8.48 -21.65
C PRO A 226 39.64 7.56 -21.37
N ASP A 227 40.55 7.44 -22.34
CA ASP A 227 41.81 6.68 -22.20
C ASP A 227 42.80 7.37 -21.24
N ASP A 228 43.64 6.59 -20.55
CA ASP A 228 44.50 7.02 -19.43
C ASP A 228 45.74 7.90 -19.82
N ASP A 229 45.97 8.21 -21.10
CA ASP A 229 47.28 8.71 -21.59
C ASP A 229 47.44 10.24 -21.75
N GLU A 230 46.42 11.08 -21.50
CA GLU A 230 46.57 12.54 -21.65
C GLU A 230 47.07 13.24 -20.37
N GLU A 231 48.39 13.23 -20.17
CA GLU A 231 49.09 13.79 -19.01
C GLU A 231 49.01 15.33 -18.86
N THR A 232 48.22 16.07 -19.65
CA THR A 232 48.19 17.56 -19.58
C THR A 232 46.85 18.26 -19.87
N GLY A 233 45.70 17.57 -19.88
CA GLY A 233 44.39 18.17 -20.22
C GLY A 233 43.20 17.76 -19.32
N GLU A 234 42.07 18.46 -19.47
CA GLU A 234 40.77 18.02 -18.91
C GLU A 234 40.28 16.80 -19.70
N PRO A 235 39.87 15.68 -19.05
CA PRO A 235 39.53 14.45 -19.77
C PRO A 235 38.30 14.63 -20.65
N LEU A 236 38.45 14.27 -21.94
CA LEU A 236 37.40 14.33 -22.96
C LEU A 236 36.78 12.95 -23.18
N TRP A 237 35.46 12.86 -22.98
CA TRP A 237 34.70 11.63 -23.10
C TRP A 237 34.21 11.44 -24.54
N PRO A 238 34.57 10.35 -25.23
CA PRO A 238 34.01 10.05 -26.55
C PRO A 238 32.53 9.66 -26.45
N LEU A 239 31.72 10.31 -27.28
CA LEU A 239 30.32 10.00 -27.50
C LEU A 239 30.18 9.50 -28.94
N GLU A 240 30.14 8.18 -29.09
CA GLU A 240 30.10 7.51 -30.39
C GLU A 240 28.68 7.53 -30.98
N VAL A 241 28.59 7.72 -32.30
CA VAL A 241 27.34 7.72 -33.06
C VAL A 241 27.17 6.38 -33.76
N LEU A 242 26.20 5.59 -33.30
CA LEU A 242 25.90 4.25 -33.82
C LEU A 242 24.50 4.19 -34.42
N LEU A 243 24.30 3.24 -35.33
CA LEU A 243 22.98 2.81 -35.79
C LEU A 243 22.71 1.39 -35.32
N ARG A 244 21.49 1.14 -34.84
CA ARG A 244 21.01 -0.19 -34.44
C ARG A 244 19.90 -0.64 -35.37
N PRO A 245 20.16 -1.60 -36.27
CA PRO A 245 19.11 -2.34 -36.96
C PRO A 245 18.25 -3.11 -35.96
N ASP A 246 16.97 -3.31 -36.27
CA ASP A 246 16.05 -4.03 -35.39
C ASP A 246 16.54 -5.46 -35.10
N GLY A 247 16.63 -5.81 -33.81
CA GLY A 247 17.13 -7.10 -33.32
C GLY A 247 18.66 -7.29 -33.36
N GLU A 248 19.45 -6.29 -33.77
CA GLU A 248 20.92 -6.38 -33.87
C GLU A 248 21.65 -5.48 -32.87
N ALA A 249 22.97 -5.68 -32.74
CA ALA A 249 23.83 -4.83 -31.92
C ALA A 249 24.08 -3.47 -32.63
N PRO A 250 24.18 -2.35 -31.88
CA PRO A 250 24.52 -1.06 -32.47
C PRO A 250 25.91 -1.11 -33.15
N THR A 251 25.98 -0.64 -34.38
CA THR A 251 27.21 -0.58 -35.18
C THR A 251 27.63 0.88 -35.45
N PRO A 252 28.93 1.21 -35.38
CA PRO A 252 29.42 2.56 -35.67
C PRO A 252 29.11 2.98 -37.12
N VAL A 253 28.83 4.27 -37.33
CA VAL A 253 28.60 4.82 -38.66
C VAL A 253 29.94 5.12 -39.35
N VAL A 254 30.23 4.42 -40.44
CA VAL A 254 31.49 4.60 -41.19
C VAL A 254 31.37 5.78 -42.16
N VAL A 255 32.26 6.77 -42.04
CA VAL A 255 32.35 7.92 -42.96
C VAL A 255 33.41 7.64 -44.03
N HIS A 256 33.00 7.22 -45.23
CA HIS A 256 33.94 7.08 -46.35
C HIS A 256 34.26 8.45 -46.99
N ARG A 257 35.45 8.99 -46.72
CA ARG A 257 36.01 10.08 -47.53
C ARG A 257 36.45 9.52 -48.87
N GLY A 258 35.92 10.06 -49.96
CA GLY A 258 36.43 9.80 -51.32
C GLY A 258 37.93 10.10 -51.37
N GLY A 259 38.75 9.04 -51.37
CA GLY A 259 40.19 9.06 -51.54
C GLY A 259 40.59 8.19 -52.73
N ALA A 260 41.65 8.60 -53.43
CA ALA A 260 42.10 8.15 -54.75
C ALA A 260 42.10 6.64 -55.02
N PRO A 261 41.93 6.21 -56.29
CA PRO A 261 41.95 4.79 -56.66
C PRO A 261 43.35 4.23 -56.51
N GLY A 262 43.62 3.54 -55.42
CA GLY A 262 44.88 2.84 -55.23
C GLY A 262 45.08 2.33 -53.82
N ALA A 263 45.27 1.02 -53.73
CA ALA A 263 45.72 0.24 -52.58
C ALA A 263 44.64 -0.20 -51.58
N HIS A 264 44.27 -1.47 -51.79
CA HIS A 264 43.62 -2.43 -50.88
C HIS A 264 42.10 -2.57 -51.09
N GLY A 265 41.73 -3.75 -51.59
CA GLY A 265 40.43 -4.06 -52.15
C GLY A 265 39.28 -3.89 -51.17
N GLY A 266 38.36 -3.01 -51.52
CA GLY A 266 37.00 -2.92 -51.02
C GLY A 266 36.19 -2.18 -52.08
N GLY A 267 35.12 -2.79 -52.57
CA GLY A 267 34.31 -2.24 -53.67
C GLY A 267 33.74 -0.86 -53.35
N ALA A 268 33.22 -0.18 -54.37
CA ALA A 268 32.40 1.02 -54.19
C ALA A 268 31.35 0.75 -53.08
N PRO A 269 31.08 1.71 -52.18
CA PRO A 269 30.14 1.51 -51.09
C PRO A 269 28.82 0.97 -51.64
N GLY A 270 28.30 -0.10 -51.03
CA GLY A 270 27.02 -0.63 -51.43
C GLY A 270 25.96 0.47 -51.27
N VAL A 271 24.91 0.46 -52.10
CA VAL A 271 23.79 1.42 -52.00
C VAL A 271 23.22 1.49 -50.57
N ARG A 272 23.36 0.42 -49.78
CA ARG A 272 23.00 0.36 -48.35
C ARG A 272 23.85 1.27 -47.45
N ASP A 273 25.16 1.39 -47.65
CA ASP A 273 26.04 2.15 -46.74
C ASP A 273 25.81 3.66 -46.89
N ALA A 274 25.57 4.11 -48.12
CA ALA A 274 25.21 5.50 -48.40
C ALA A 274 23.79 5.89 -47.94
N GLU A 275 22.89 4.91 -47.81
CA GLU A 275 21.55 5.11 -47.23
C GLU A 275 21.63 5.20 -45.71
N LEU A 276 22.33 4.26 -45.07
CA LEU A 276 22.54 4.26 -43.62
C LEU A 276 23.25 5.53 -43.13
N PHE A 277 24.26 6.01 -43.87
CA PHE A 277 24.92 7.28 -43.54
C PHE A 277 23.96 8.48 -43.61
N ARG A 278 23.09 8.54 -44.63
CA ARG A 278 22.07 9.61 -44.73
C ARG A 278 21.07 9.55 -43.57
N VAL A 279 20.63 8.35 -43.19
CA VAL A 279 19.73 8.13 -42.03
C VAL A 279 20.42 8.57 -40.74
N ALA A 280 21.68 8.21 -40.53
CA ALA A 280 22.45 8.64 -39.35
C ALA A 280 22.56 10.16 -39.24
N VAL A 281 22.90 10.86 -40.34
CA VAL A 281 23.03 12.33 -40.33
C VAL A 281 21.69 13.01 -40.06
N ALA A 282 20.59 12.52 -40.66
CA ALA A 282 19.26 13.05 -40.42
C ALA A 282 18.84 12.90 -38.95
N LYS A 283 18.95 11.68 -38.39
CA LYS A 283 18.61 11.39 -36.99
C LYS A 283 19.53 12.12 -36.00
N LEU A 284 20.81 12.28 -36.32
CA LEU A 284 21.74 13.06 -35.50
C LEU A 284 21.35 14.55 -35.47
N GLY A 285 20.85 15.09 -36.58
CA GLY A 285 20.29 16.44 -36.65
C GLY A 285 19.08 16.64 -35.73
N GLU A 286 18.20 15.64 -35.64
CA GLU A 286 17.07 15.61 -34.71
C GLU A 286 17.55 15.53 -33.25
N ALA A 287 18.54 14.68 -32.96
CA ALA A 287 19.17 14.56 -31.64
C ALA A 287 19.77 15.91 -31.18
N MET A 288 20.48 16.59 -32.07
CA MET A 288 21.06 17.92 -31.84
C MET A 288 20.03 19.04 -31.72
N ALA A 289 18.82 18.87 -32.26
CA ALA A 289 17.72 19.80 -32.05
C ALA A 289 17.04 19.57 -30.69
N ALA A 290 16.95 18.31 -30.24
CA ALA A 290 16.38 17.96 -28.94
C ALA A 290 17.30 18.32 -27.76
N TYR A 291 18.61 18.19 -27.93
CA TYR A 291 19.62 18.56 -26.94
C TYR A 291 20.69 19.45 -27.58
N GLU A 292 20.43 20.76 -27.56
CA GLU A 292 21.23 21.82 -28.19
C GLU A 292 22.73 21.80 -27.84
N PRO A 293 23.19 21.48 -26.60
CA PRO A 293 24.61 21.49 -26.25
C PRO A 293 25.50 20.60 -27.14
N LEU A 294 24.95 19.53 -27.73
CA LEU A 294 25.68 18.70 -28.69
C LEU A 294 26.19 19.51 -29.89
N ARG A 295 25.45 20.53 -30.36
CA ARG A 295 25.86 21.35 -31.51
C ARG A 295 27.21 22.05 -31.32
N SER A 296 27.59 22.30 -30.06
CA SER A 296 28.82 22.98 -29.69
C SER A 296 30.00 22.06 -29.35
N MET A 297 29.82 20.74 -29.37
CA MET A 297 30.89 19.80 -29.02
C MET A 297 31.87 19.61 -30.18
N ALA A 298 33.14 19.38 -29.85
CA ALA A 298 34.15 19.01 -30.84
C ALA A 298 33.81 17.63 -31.44
N THR A 299 34.01 17.48 -32.75
CA THR A 299 33.82 16.19 -33.44
C THR A 299 35.18 15.59 -33.78
N ASP A 300 35.30 14.28 -33.69
CA ASP A 300 36.54 13.58 -34.05
C ASP A 300 36.79 13.66 -35.57
N THR A 301 38.06 13.81 -35.95
CA THR A 301 38.48 14.00 -37.34
C THR A 301 38.38 12.70 -38.15
N GLY A 302 37.17 12.34 -38.58
CA GLY A 302 36.95 11.18 -39.44
C GLY A 302 35.68 10.38 -39.15
N SER A 303 34.95 10.70 -38.07
CA SER A 303 33.68 10.09 -37.70
C SER A 303 32.60 11.14 -37.43
N LEU A 304 31.42 10.69 -37.01
CA LEU A 304 30.36 11.57 -36.48
C LEU A 304 30.46 11.70 -34.94
N ASP A 305 31.48 11.11 -34.33
CA ASP A 305 31.62 11.02 -32.87
C ASP A 305 32.03 12.36 -32.26
N MET A 306 31.64 12.56 -31.00
CA MET A 306 31.75 13.85 -30.33
C MET A 306 32.59 13.71 -29.06
N LEU A 307 33.39 14.71 -28.73
CA LEU A 307 34.26 14.72 -27.55
C LEU A 307 33.67 15.69 -26.51
N LEU A 308 33.23 15.13 -25.36
CA LEU A 308 32.54 15.87 -24.31
C LEU A 308 33.48 16.15 -23.12
N PRO A 309 33.64 17.41 -22.70
CA PRO A 309 34.26 17.72 -21.41
C PRO A 309 33.49 17.12 -20.24
N THR A 310 34.16 16.86 -19.12
CA THR A 310 33.55 16.20 -17.94
C THR A 310 32.34 17.00 -17.39
N ALA A 311 32.39 18.33 -17.44
CA ALA A 311 31.25 19.17 -17.07
C ALA A 311 30.05 18.98 -18.02
N ALA A 312 30.28 18.82 -19.32
CA ALA A 312 29.24 18.59 -20.33
C ALA A 312 28.64 17.19 -20.22
N VAL A 313 29.44 16.18 -19.83
CA VAL A 313 28.93 14.82 -19.56
C VAL A 313 27.92 14.83 -18.40
N THR A 314 28.20 15.61 -17.35
CA THR A 314 27.29 15.72 -16.21
C THR A 314 25.92 16.26 -16.63
N ASP A 315 25.90 17.34 -17.42
CA ASP A 315 24.65 17.90 -17.97
C ASP A 315 23.98 16.96 -18.98
N PHE A 316 24.76 16.31 -19.86
CA PHE A 316 24.27 15.34 -20.84
C PHE A 316 23.54 14.18 -20.15
N VAL A 317 24.08 13.66 -19.06
CA VAL A 317 23.43 12.58 -18.30
C VAL A 317 22.21 13.07 -17.53
N LEU A 318 22.29 14.23 -16.86
CA LEU A 318 21.19 14.76 -16.04
C LEU A 318 19.99 15.24 -16.86
N HIS A 319 20.23 15.84 -18.03
CA HIS A 319 19.19 16.51 -18.81
C HIS A 319 19.14 16.06 -20.27
N GLY A 320 20.26 15.64 -20.85
CA GLY A 320 20.36 15.23 -22.25
C GLY A 320 19.72 13.88 -22.53
N VAL A 321 19.93 12.87 -21.67
CA VAL A 321 19.42 11.50 -21.86
C VAL A 321 17.88 11.47 -21.99
N GLU A 322 17.17 12.18 -21.12
CA GLU A 322 15.70 12.23 -21.17
C GLU A 322 15.19 12.91 -22.44
N LYS A 323 15.81 14.03 -22.84
CA LYS A 323 15.47 14.77 -24.06
C LYS A 323 15.72 13.94 -25.31
N LEU A 324 16.80 13.17 -25.35
CA LEU A 324 17.15 12.30 -26.48
C LEU A 324 16.23 11.08 -26.57
N ARG A 325 15.86 10.46 -25.44
CA ARG A 325 14.86 9.39 -25.42
C ARG A 325 13.49 9.85 -25.90
N ALA A 326 13.10 11.09 -25.60
CA ALA A 326 11.83 11.66 -26.05
C ALA A 326 11.72 11.78 -27.58
N VAL A 327 12.86 11.84 -28.29
CA VAL A 327 12.93 11.82 -29.76
C VAL A 327 13.41 10.47 -30.31
N SER A 328 13.24 9.39 -29.54
CA SER A 328 13.57 8.01 -29.95
C SER A 328 15.04 7.77 -30.30
N VAL A 329 15.96 8.48 -29.62
CA VAL A 329 17.40 8.23 -29.70
C VAL A 329 17.83 7.39 -28.50
N GLY A 330 18.43 6.24 -28.76
CA GLY A 330 19.01 5.37 -27.74
C GLY A 330 20.27 5.97 -27.14
N VAL A 331 20.46 5.83 -25.83
CA VAL A 331 21.69 6.26 -25.14
C VAL A 331 22.26 5.11 -24.32
N LEU A 332 23.53 4.79 -24.54
CA LEU A 332 24.29 3.80 -23.78
C LEU A 332 25.33 4.52 -22.92
N LEU A 333 25.27 4.29 -21.60
CA LEU A 333 26.21 4.84 -20.63
C LEU A 333 27.23 3.78 -20.18
N PRO A 334 28.42 4.17 -19.70
CA PRO A 334 29.42 3.25 -19.15
C PRO A 334 28.87 2.42 -17.98
N ARG A 335 29.39 1.19 -17.79
CA ARG A 335 28.97 0.27 -16.72
C ARG A 335 29.25 0.81 -15.30
N ALA A 336 30.22 1.71 -15.16
CA ALA A 336 30.62 2.30 -13.88
C ALA A 336 29.66 3.39 -13.36
N TRP A 337 28.67 3.81 -14.15
CA TRP A 337 27.72 4.86 -13.78
C TRP A 337 26.60 4.39 -12.85
N SER A 338 26.93 3.52 -11.89
CA SER A 338 26.06 3.26 -10.74
C SER A 338 26.09 4.49 -9.85
N ARG A 339 24.95 5.16 -9.69
CA ARG A 339 24.76 6.16 -8.63
C ARG A 339 24.93 5.41 -7.30
N LEU A 340 26.00 5.72 -6.58
CA LEU A 340 26.26 5.11 -5.27
C LEU A 340 26.02 6.18 -4.21
N ASP A 341 25.10 5.88 -3.30
CA ASP A 341 24.83 6.74 -2.17
C ASP A 341 25.94 6.62 -1.13
N ALA A 342 26.30 7.75 -0.53
CA ALA A 342 27.20 7.77 0.62
C ALA A 342 26.44 7.27 1.85
N SER A 343 27.08 6.43 2.67
CA SER A 343 26.52 5.90 3.92
C SER A 343 27.56 5.94 5.04
N LEU A 344 27.10 5.97 6.29
CA LEU A 344 27.94 5.88 7.47
C LEU A 344 27.79 4.52 8.14
N ARG A 345 28.89 4.02 8.70
CA ARG A 345 28.94 2.82 9.54
C ARG A 345 29.49 3.19 10.91
N LEU A 346 28.95 2.62 11.98
CA LEU A 346 29.38 2.88 13.34
C LEU A 346 29.91 1.58 13.97
N LYS A 347 31.17 1.57 14.39
CA LYS A 347 31.75 0.47 15.18
C LYS A 347 31.75 0.87 16.66
N VAL A 348 31.25 -0.01 17.53
CA VAL A 348 31.16 0.20 18.98
C VAL A 348 31.84 -0.95 19.72
N ASP A 349 32.98 -0.66 20.35
CA ASP A 349 33.70 -1.63 21.17
C ASP A 349 33.38 -1.42 22.64
N SER A 350 32.78 -2.45 23.27
CA SER A 350 32.45 -2.46 24.70
C SER A 350 33.24 -3.56 25.43
N PRO A 351 33.55 -3.37 26.73
CA PRO A 351 34.20 -4.41 27.52
C PRO A 351 33.33 -5.68 27.64
N PRO A 352 33.93 -6.86 27.90
CA PRO A 352 33.17 -8.07 28.18
C PRO A 352 32.33 -7.90 29.46
N SER A 353 31.08 -8.35 29.43
CA SER A 353 30.17 -8.26 30.58
C SER A 353 30.78 -8.99 31.80
N PRO A 354 30.86 -8.38 32.99
CA PRO A 354 31.35 -9.06 34.18
C PRO A 354 30.41 -10.22 34.53
N THR A 355 30.98 -11.40 34.74
CA THR A 355 30.27 -12.55 35.29
C THR A 355 29.74 -12.20 36.68
N ALA A 356 28.42 -12.28 36.83
CA ALA A 356 27.64 -12.46 38.06
C ALA A 356 28.36 -12.08 39.37
N GLU A 357 28.45 -10.78 39.66
CA GLU A 357 28.31 -10.19 41.01
C GLU A 357 28.52 -8.66 40.94
N ASN A 358 27.43 -7.91 41.09
CA ASN A 358 27.36 -6.51 41.54
C ASN A 358 27.82 -5.32 40.67
N ARG A 359 27.95 -5.41 39.35
CA ARG A 359 27.88 -4.21 38.48
C ARG A 359 26.93 -4.40 37.30
N ALA A 360 25.81 -3.68 37.33
CA ALA A 360 24.94 -3.52 36.17
C ALA A 360 25.71 -2.72 35.10
N VAL A 361 25.91 -3.34 33.96
CA VAL A 361 26.55 -2.78 32.77
C VAL A 361 25.44 -2.16 31.93
N GLY A 362 25.36 -0.84 31.80
CA GLY A 362 24.21 -0.16 31.19
C GLY A 362 24.55 0.98 30.24
N LEU A 363 23.53 1.76 29.84
CA LEU A 363 23.64 2.88 28.90
C LEU A 363 24.66 3.97 29.30
N ASP A 364 24.96 4.08 30.59
CA ASP A 364 25.89 5.07 31.14
C ASP A 364 27.37 4.61 31.10
N GLU A 365 27.65 3.37 30.66
CA GLU A 365 29.02 2.87 30.55
C GLU A 365 29.74 3.44 29.32
N ILE A 366 30.99 3.86 29.51
CA ILE A 366 31.84 4.41 28.46
C ILE A 366 32.27 3.28 27.51
N VAL A 367 31.89 3.43 26.25
CA VAL A 367 32.27 2.54 25.14
C VAL A 367 33.22 3.27 24.19
N SER A 368 34.11 2.52 23.55
CA SER A 368 34.89 3.06 22.43
C SER A 368 34.08 2.99 21.14
N TYR A 369 34.17 4.02 20.28
CA TYR A 369 33.42 4.03 19.02
C TYR A 369 34.21 4.65 17.86
N ASP A 370 33.89 4.23 16.63
CA ASP A 370 34.52 4.69 15.39
C ASP A 370 33.48 4.83 14.27
N TRP A 371 33.31 6.05 13.75
CA TRP A 371 32.51 6.33 12.56
C TRP A 371 33.33 6.10 11.29
N GLN A 372 32.74 5.40 10.31
CA GLN A 372 33.35 5.07 9.03
C GLN A 372 32.42 5.51 7.90
N LEU A 373 32.98 6.05 6.81
CA LEU A 373 32.24 6.50 5.64
C LEU A 373 32.39 5.48 4.50
N ALA A 374 31.28 5.11 3.88
CA ALA A 374 31.24 4.22 2.73
C ALA A 374 30.50 4.87 1.55
N ILE A 375 30.82 4.43 0.33
CA ILE A 375 30.09 4.75 -0.90
C ILE A 375 29.67 3.42 -1.53
N GLY A 376 28.37 3.12 -1.53
CA GLY A 376 27.89 1.76 -1.76
C GLY A 376 28.55 0.77 -0.78
N ASP A 377 29.16 -0.30 -1.30
CA ASP A 377 29.84 -1.30 -0.47
C ASP A 377 31.29 -0.92 -0.07
N MET A 378 31.82 0.20 -0.58
CA MET A 378 33.23 0.55 -0.44
C MET A 378 33.50 1.46 0.77
N GLU A 379 34.21 0.95 1.77
CA GLU A 379 34.71 1.76 2.89
C GLU A 379 35.87 2.66 2.46
N LEU A 380 35.76 3.95 2.76
CA LEU A 380 36.74 4.97 2.42
C LEU A 380 37.84 5.07 3.47
N THR A 381 39.09 5.01 3.00
CA THR A 381 40.26 5.28 3.83
C THR A 381 40.41 6.78 4.14
N PRO A 382 41.17 7.17 5.18
CA PRO A 382 41.46 8.57 5.47
C PRO A 382 42.10 9.33 4.29
N GLU A 383 42.93 8.64 3.49
CA GLU A 383 43.58 9.20 2.30
C GLU A 383 42.59 9.39 1.13
N GLU A 384 41.67 8.45 0.93
CA GLU A 384 40.57 8.60 -0.04
C GLU A 384 39.65 9.75 0.37
N MET A 385 39.24 9.83 1.65
CA MET A 385 38.42 10.95 2.15
C MET A 385 39.11 12.32 1.98
N ALA A 386 40.44 12.41 2.14
CA ALA A 386 41.18 13.65 1.92
C ALA A 386 41.17 14.10 0.45
N ARG A 387 41.32 13.15 -0.50
CA ARG A 387 41.25 13.40 -1.95
C ARG A 387 39.83 13.78 -2.41
N LEU A 388 38.83 13.11 -1.85
CA LEU A 388 37.42 13.40 -2.13
C LEU A 388 37.01 14.80 -1.67
N ALA A 389 37.47 15.23 -0.48
CA ALA A 389 37.14 16.55 0.07
C ALA A 389 37.66 17.73 -0.76
N SER A 390 38.67 17.53 -1.63
CA SER A 390 39.20 18.56 -2.52
C SER A 390 38.53 18.63 -3.89
N THR A 391 37.70 17.64 -4.25
CA THR A 391 37.06 17.54 -5.57
C THR A 391 35.68 18.18 -5.51
N LYS A 392 35.38 19.12 -6.43
CA LYS A 392 34.12 19.90 -6.44
C LYS A 392 33.01 19.33 -7.34
N GLY A 393 33.16 18.11 -7.86
CA GLY A 393 32.22 17.48 -8.79
C GLY A 393 31.47 16.30 -8.17
N ASP A 394 30.29 16.00 -8.73
CA ASP A 394 29.47 14.82 -8.37
C ASP A 394 29.97 13.52 -9.02
N LEU A 395 30.99 13.61 -9.88
CA LEU A 395 31.66 12.47 -10.48
C LEU A 395 33.04 12.34 -9.84
N VAL A 396 33.30 11.18 -9.23
CA VAL A 396 34.53 10.98 -8.48
C VAL A 396 35.20 9.66 -8.83
N ARG A 397 36.53 9.70 -9.00
CA ARG A 397 37.35 8.52 -9.30
C ARG A 397 37.76 7.82 -8.00
N LEU A 398 37.28 6.61 -7.78
CA LEU A 398 37.61 5.76 -6.63
C LEU A 398 38.19 4.43 -7.10
N ARG A 399 39.42 4.13 -6.65
CA ARG A 399 40.14 2.88 -6.95
C ARG A 399 40.17 2.50 -8.45
N GLY A 400 40.26 3.50 -9.32
CA GLY A 400 40.32 3.32 -10.77
C GLY A 400 38.96 3.37 -11.48
N THR A 401 37.84 3.49 -10.77
CA THR A 401 36.48 3.53 -11.34
C THR A 401 35.81 4.88 -11.10
N TRP A 402 35.11 5.41 -12.09
CA TRP A 402 34.32 6.64 -11.95
C TRP A 402 32.94 6.34 -11.36
N VAL A 403 32.60 6.98 -10.25
CA VAL A 403 31.33 6.80 -9.53
C VAL A 403 30.63 8.14 -9.41
N GLN A 404 29.30 8.16 -9.63
CA GLN A 404 28.48 9.33 -9.38
C GLN A 404 27.98 9.32 -7.93
N ALA A 405 28.35 10.34 -7.15
CA ALA A 405 27.95 10.53 -5.76
C ALA A 405 27.68 12.02 -5.49
N ASP A 406 26.72 12.36 -4.62
CA ASP A 406 26.43 13.75 -4.23
C ASP A 406 27.64 14.37 -3.52
N GLY A 407 28.37 15.25 -4.21
CA GLY A 407 29.59 15.87 -3.69
C GLY A 407 29.35 16.73 -2.45
N THR A 408 28.15 17.28 -2.30
CA THR A 408 27.77 18.08 -1.13
C THR A 408 27.46 17.21 0.08
N ALA A 409 26.79 16.07 -0.11
CA ALA A 409 26.51 15.10 0.95
C ALA A 409 27.80 14.44 1.43
N LEU A 410 28.68 14.06 0.48
CA LEU A 410 29.96 13.43 0.75
C LEU A 410 30.90 14.35 1.55
N SER A 411 30.99 15.62 1.16
CA SER A 411 31.80 16.63 1.88
C SER A 411 31.34 16.81 3.32
N ARG A 412 30.02 16.91 3.53
CA ARG A 412 29.43 17.00 4.88
C ARG A 412 29.72 15.75 5.70
N ALA A 413 29.64 14.56 5.11
CA ALA A 413 29.90 13.29 5.77
C ALA A 413 31.37 13.14 6.20
N ILE A 414 32.32 13.56 5.36
CA ILE A 414 33.74 13.58 5.71
C ILE A 414 34.02 14.50 6.89
N GLU A 415 33.40 15.70 6.92
CA GLU A 415 33.53 16.62 8.04
C GLU A 415 32.91 16.05 9.33
N TYR A 416 31.76 15.38 9.23
CA TYR A 416 31.10 14.72 10.35
C TYR A 416 31.99 13.64 10.97
N VAL A 417 32.53 12.71 10.17
CA VAL A 417 33.42 11.64 10.65
C VAL A 417 34.66 12.21 11.34
N LYS A 418 35.31 13.22 10.74
CA LYS A 418 36.48 13.89 11.33
C LYS A 418 36.18 14.55 12.68
N LYS A 419 34.96 15.06 12.86
CA LYS A 419 34.55 15.71 14.11
C LYS A 419 34.21 14.69 15.20
N GLN A 420 33.42 13.67 14.88
CA GLN A 420 32.94 12.70 15.87
C GLN A 420 34.02 11.72 16.33
N ASN A 421 35.00 11.39 15.48
CA ASN A 421 36.10 10.50 15.85
C ASN A 421 37.23 11.20 16.64
N ARG A 422 37.04 12.47 17.06
CA ARG A 422 37.99 13.16 17.97
C ARG A 422 37.93 12.60 19.39
N ASP A 423 36.72 12.35 19.89
CA ASP A 423 36.48 11.84 21.24
C ASP A 423 36.01 10.39 21.16
N ARG A 424 36.94 9.43 21.05
CA ARG A 424 36.62 8.01 20.78
C ARG A 424 36.02 7.24 21.96
N ALA A 425 35.61 7.90 23.04
CA ALA A 425 35.11 7.27 24.25
C ALA A 425 33.97 8.09 24.85
N LEU A 426 32.75 7.54 24.83
CA LEU A 426 31.53 8.17 25.36
C LEU A 426 30.61 7.12 25.98
N PRO A 427 29.70 7.50 26.89
CA PRO A 427 28.60 6.64 27.31
C PRO A 427 27.81 6.10 26.11
N LEU A 428 27.38 4.84 26.14
CA LEU A 428 26.60 4.26 25.04
C LEU A 428 25.30 5.05 24.76
N ALA A 429 24.68 5.61 25.79
CA ALA A 429 23.54 6.53 25.67
C ALA A 429 23.85 7.72 24.76
N ASP A 430 25.04 8.30 24.90
CA ASP A 430 25.47 9.46 24.13
C ASP A 430 25.88 9.06 22.72
N VAL A 431 26.52 7.90 22.53
CA VAL A 431 26.85 7.35 21.20
C VAL A 431 25.58 7.07 20.40
N LEU A 432 24.58 6.43 21.01
CA LEU A 432 23.25 6.26 20.40
C LEU A 432 22.55 7.62 20.25
N GLY A 433 22.73 8.51 21.22
CA GLY A 433 22.25 9.88 21.20
C GLY A 433 22.82 10.70 20.03
N GLN A 434 24.02 10.43 19.54
CA GLN A 434 24.62 11.08 18.37
C GLN A 434 23.85 10.80 17.08
N LEU A 435 23.25 9.61 16.94
CA LEU A 435 22.32 9.30 15.85
C LEU A 435 21.07 10.19 15.91
N SER A 436 20.76 10.65 17.12
CA SER A 436 19.61 11.51 17.39
C SER A 436 19.96 12.99 17.52
N ALA A 437 21.23 13.46 17.45
CA ALA A 437 21.73 14.78 17.89
C ALA A 437 21.40 16.01 17.00
N GLU A 438 21.69 17.24 17.48
CA GLU A 438 21.41 18.54 16.80
C GLU A 438 22.00 18.69 15.40
N LYS A 439 23.11 18.00 15.14
CA LYS A 439 23.65 17.83 13.80
C LYS A 439 23.63 16.33 13.52
N PRO A 440 22.55 15.79 12.94
CA PRO A 440 22.47 14.38 12.63
C PRO A 440 23.56 13.99 11.61
N PRO A 441 23.86 12.69 11.48
CA PRO A 441 24.68 12.21 10.39
C PRO A 441 24.16 12.78 9.05
N PRO A 442 25.00 13.41 8.23
CA PRO A 442 24.58 14.08 7.00
C PRO A 442 24.21 13.11 5.88
N VAL A 443 24.45 11.81 6.08
CA VAL A 443 24.13 10.70 5.18
C VAL A 443 23.56 9.53 6.00
N PRO A 444 22.80 8.60 5.39
CA PRO A 444 22.20 7.46 6.10
C PRO A 444 23.23 6.60 6.83
N VAL A 445 22.86 6.07 8.00
CA VAL A 445 23.67 5.09 8.73
C VAL A 445 23.22 3.70 8.31
N GLU A 446 24.09 2.97 7.61
CA GLU A 446 23.77 1.67 7.02
C GLU A 446 23.91 0.52 8.02
N ARG A 447 24.99 0.55 8.83
CA ARG A 447 25.32 -0.55 9.73
C ARG A 447 25.90 -0.05 11.05
N ILE A 448 25.51 -0.71 12.14
CA ILE A 448 26.12 -0.56 13.46
C ILE A 448 26.72 -1.92 13.84
N GLU A 449 28.03 -1.98 14.02
CA GLU A 449 28.74 -3.19 14.47
C GLU A 449 29.17 -2.99 15.92
N ALA A 450 29.03 -4.01 16.75
CA ALA A 450 29.44 -3.91 18.14
C ALA A 450 30.18 -5.16 18.65
N THR A 451 31.08 -4.97 19.61
CA THR A 451 31.77 -6.04 20.34
C THR A 451 31.45 -5.97 21.83
N GLY A 452 31.75 -7.03 22.58
CA GLY A 452 31.50 -7.10 24.03
C GLY A 452 30.01 -7.28 24.38
N TRP A 453 29.55 -6.64 25.45
CA TRP A 453 28.13 -6.72 25.85
C TRP A 453 27.21 -5.96 24.89
N ALA A 454 27.67 -4.86 24.30
CA ALA A 454 26.91 -4.06 23.35
C ALA A 454 26.58 -4.84 22.06
N GLN A 455 27.38 -5.85 21.72
CA GLN A 455 27.07 -6.78 20.63
C GLN A 455 25.73 -7.50 20.88
N LYS A 456 25.46 -7.96 22.10
CA LYS A 456 24.22 -8.67 22.43
C LYS A 456 22.97 -7.77 22.33
N LEU A 457 23.17 -6.45 22.34
CA LEU A 457 22.11 -5.45 22.20
C LEU A 457 21.92 -5.01 20.74
N LEU A 458 23.02 -4.74 20.03
CA LEU A 458 23.01 -4.10 18.71
C LEU A 458 23.05 -5.09 17.54
N ASP A 459 23.41 -6.36 17.78
CA ASP A 459 23.42 -7.44 16.79
C ASP A 459 22.13 -8.29 16.90
N PRO A 460 21.17 -8.14 15.96
CA PRO A 460 19.89 -8.85 16.02
C PRO A 460 20.01 -10.36 15.85
N ASP A 461 21.12 -10.87 15.31
CA ASP A 461 21.34 -12.30 15.07
C ASP A 461 21.95 -13.02 16.29
N ARG A 462 22.48 -12.26 17.25
CA ARG A 462 23.15 -12.81 18.43
C ARG A 462 22.15 -13.08 19.56
N ARG A 463 21.94 -14.36 19.87
CA ARG A 463 21.01 -14.77 20.94
C ARG A 463 21.57 -14.45 22.34
N PRO A 464 20.72 -13.97 23.27
CA PRO A 464 21.04 -13.95 24.69
C PRO A 464 21.37 -15.35 25.22
N GLU A 465 22.02 -15.41 26.38
CA GLU A 465 22.31 -16.68 27.03
C GLU A 465 21.02 -17.40 27.46
N PRO A 466 20.96 -18.74 27.32
CA PRO A 466 19.79 -19.50 27.74
C PRO A 466 19.48 -19.30 29.22
N VAL A 467 18.21 -19.02 29.53
CA VAL A 467 17.71 -18.87 30.89
C VAL A 467 17.08 -20.19 31.32
N GLU A 468 17.63 -20.81 32.36
CA GLU A 468 16.99 -21.98 32.98
C GLU A 468 15.68 -21.57 33.67
N VAL A 469 14.59 -22.25 33.31
CA VAL A 469 13.27 -22.06 33.91
C VAL A 469 13.25 -22.81 35.26
N PRO A 470 13.07 -22.11 36.39
CA PRO A 470 13.10 -22.77 37.70
C PRO A 470 11.91 -23.70 37.92
N ASP A 471 12.11 -24.75 38.72
CA ASP A 471 11.05 -25.72 39.09
C ASP A 471 9.81 -25.08 39.75
N SER A 472 9.94 -23.88 40.31
CA SER A 472 8.82 -23.10 40.85
C SER A 472 7.83 -22.62 39.78
N VAL A 473 8.17 -22.73 38.49
CA VAL A 473 7.32 -22.36 37.36
C VAL A 473 6.49 -23.58 36.91
N HIS A 474 5.19 -23.52 37.14
CA HIS A 474 4.22 -24.55 36.78
C HIS A 474 3.65 -24.30 35.38
N ALA A 475 4.52 -24.13 34.38
CA ALA A 475 4.14 -23.90 33.00
C ALA A 475 5.24 -24.38 32.03
N THR A 476 4.85 -24.96 30.90
CA THR A 476 5.78 -25.27 29.80
C THR A 476 5.83 -24.10 28.84
N LEU A 477 6.97 -23.42 28.76
CA LEU A 477 7.17 -22.30 27.83
C LEU A 477 7.26 -22.78 26.38
N ARG A 478 6.61 -22.05 25.48
CA ARG A 478 6.83 -22.19 24.04
C ARG A 478 8.20 -21.61 23.64
N PRO A 479 8.81 -22.03 22.52
CA PRO A 479 10.13 -21.55 22.11
C PRO A 479 10.22 -20.03 21.99
N TYR A 480 9.17 -19.35 21.52
CA TYR A 480 9.17 -17.88 21.51
C TYR A 480 9.08 -17.31 22.94
N GLN A 481 8.28 -17.88 23.84
CA GLN A 481 8.18 -17.40 25.22
C GLN A 481 9.52 -17.54 25.94
N GLN A 482 10.21 -18.66 25.75
CA GLN A 482 11.57 -18.89 26.24
C GLN A 482 12.53 -17.80 25.74
N ARG A 483 12.56 -17.54 24.42
CA ARG A 483 13.37 -16.46 23.84
C ARG A 483 13.03 -15.08 24.42
N GLY A 484 11.76 -14.84 24.72
CA GLY A 484 11.33 -13.58 25.33
C GLY A 484 11.80 -13.44 26.77
N VAL A 485 11.79 -14.53 27.56
CA VAL A 485 12.36 -14.56 28.91
C VAL A 485 13.87 -14.33 28.86
N GLU A 486 14.59 -15.00 27.97
CA GLU A 486 16.04 -14.84 27.74
C GLU A 486 16.39 -13.38 27.41
N TRP A 487 15.63 -12.78 26.49
CA TRP A 487 15.79 -11.37 26.15
C TRP A 487 15.50 -10.45 27.34
N LEU A 488 14.41 -10.66 28.07
CA LEU A 488 14.08 -9.84 29.25
C LEU A 488 15.11 -9.98 30.37
N ALA A 489 15.70 -11.17 30.56
CA ALA A 489 16.76 -11.41 31.52
C ALA A 489 18.04 -10.68 31.13
N PHE A 490 18.41 -10.71 29.85
CA PHE A 490 19.53 -9.92 29.33
C PHE A 490 19.32 -8.42 29.58
N MET A 491 18.17 -7.88 29.18
CA MET A 491 17.83 -6.46 29.39
C MET A 491 17.93 -6.08 30.88
N SER A 492 17.41 -6.95 31.77
CA SER A 492 17.48 -6.71 33.21
C SER A 492 18.90 -6.79 33.77
N SER A 493 19.74 -7.72 33.28
CA SER A 493 21.14 -7.86 33.71
C SER A 493 22.01 -6.69 33.24
N ALA A 494 21.69 -6.14 32.07
CA ALA A 494 22.33 -4.97 31.48
C ALA A 494 21.70 -3.64 31.96
N GLY A 495 20.74 -3.66 32.89
CA GLY A 495 20.07 -2.44 33.37
C GLY A 495 19.40 -1.63 32.26
N LEU A 496 19.09 -2.24 31.11
CA LEU A 496 18.47 -1.60 29.96
C LEU A 496 16.96 -1.77 30.05
N GLY A 497 16.20 -0.69 29.87
CA GLY A 497 14.74 -0.78 29.82
C GLY A 497 14.24 -1.54 28.60
N ALA A 498 13.12 -2.26 28.77
CA ALA A 498 12.59 -3.16 27.75
C ALA A 498 11.13 -2.87 27.40
N VAL A 499 10.79 -2.95 26.11
CA VAL A 499 9.41 -2.89 25.61
C VAL A 499 9.03 -4.26 25.03
N LEU A 500 8.23 -5.03 25.78
CA LEU A 500 7.66 -6.29 25.28
C LEU A 500 6.33 -6.01 24.59
N ALA A 501 6.38 -5.97 23.27
CA ALA A 501 5.31 -5.54 22.38
C ALA A 501 4.65 -6.71 21.62
N ASP A 502 4.71 -7.92 22.18
CA ASP A 502 4.03 -9.11 21.65
C ASP A 502 2.52 -8.89 21.50
N ASP A 503 1.93 -9.46 20.45
CA ASP A 503 0.48 -9.49 20.25
C ASP A 503 -0.24 -10.01 21.50
N MET A 504 -1.43 -9.46 21.74
CA MET A 504 -2.22 -9.81 22.91
C MET A 504 -2.59 -11.28 22.90
N GLY A 505 -2.21 -12.03 23.92
CA GLY A 505 -2.48 -13.46 24.01
C GLY A 505 -1.26 -14.35 23.77
N LEU A 506 -0.11 -13.80 23.38
CA LEU A 506 1.16 -14.53 23.31
C LEU A 506 1.80 -14.85 24.68
N GLY A 507 1.18 -14.41 25.78
CA GLY A 507 1.63 -14.75 27.13
C GLY A 507 2.72 -13.82 27.70
N LYS A 508 2.60 -12.50 27.49
CA LYS A 508 3.48 -11.48 28.11
C LYS A 508 3.52 -11.60 29.64
N THR A 509 2.36 -11.84 30.25
CA THR A 509 2.20 -12.07 31.69
C THR A 509 3.03 -13.25 32.17
N LEU A 510 2.92 -14.40 31.51
CA LEU A 510 3.72 -15.59 31.81
C LEU A 510 5.23 -15.32 31.67
N GLN A 511 5.66 -14.67 30.58
CA GLN A 511 7.07 -14.33 30.37
C GLN A 511 7.64 -13.47 31.51
N LEU A 512 6.89 -12.46 31.97
CA LEU A 512 7.31 -11.65 33.11
C LEU A 512 7.35 -12.46 34.42
N LEU A 513 6.35 -13.30 34.69
CA LEU A 513 6.32 -14.12 35.90
C LEU A 513 7.49 -15.11 35.96
N VAL A 514 7.86 -15.72 34.83
CA VAL A 514 9.05 -16.59 34.75
C VAL A 514 10.32 -15.81 35.01
N LEU A 515 10.44 -14.60 34.46
CA LEU A 515 11.59 -13.74 34.74
C LEU A 515 11.74 -13.41 36.23
N LEU A 516 10.64 -13.09 36.92
CA LEU A 516 10.66 -12.87 38.37
C LEU A 516 11.03 -14.15 39.14
N ALA A 517 10.50 -15.29 38.71
CA ALA A 517 10.82 -16.59 39.31
C ALA A 517 12.29 -16.98 39.11
N HIS A 518 12.89 -16.62 37.97
CA HIS A 518 14.28 -16.87 37.62
C HIS A 518 15.24 -15.99 38.45
N GLU A 519 14.98 -14.68 38.53
CA GLU A 519 15.87 -13.75 39.23
C GLU A 519 15.82 -13.87 40.75
N ARG A 520 14.69 -14.31 41.33
CA ARG A 520 14.46 -14.48 42.78
C ARG A 520 15.00 -13.33 43.63
N SER A 521 14.77 -12.09 43.17
CA SER A 521 15.35 -10.94 43.86
C SER A 521 14.66 -10.64 45.18
N VAL A 522 15.46 -10.23 46.16
CA VAL A 522 14.99 -9.76 47.48
C VAL A 522 14.25 -8.42 47.39
N THR A 523 14.49 -7.66 46.32
CA THR A 523 13.85 -6.35 46.09
C THR A 523 12.65 -6.52 45.16
N PRO A 524 11.45 -6.03 45.54
CA PRO A 524 10.21 -6.33 44.83
C PRO A 524 10.09 -5.64 43.47
N THR A 525 9.15 -6.16 42.67
CA THR A 525 8.69 -5.54 41.43
C THR A 525 7.34 -4.84 41.64
N LEU A 526 7.22 -3.59 41.17
CA LEU A 526 5.96 -2.87 41.08
C LEU A 526 5.36 -3.05 39.69
N LEU A 527 4.15 -3.58 39.61
CA LEU A 527 3.35 -3.66 38.39
C LEU A 527 2.21 -2.63 38.45
N VAL A 528 2.20 -1.72 37.48
CA VAL A 528 1.11 -0.78 37.27
C VAL A 528 0.29 -1.26 36.08
N ALA A 529 -0.98 -1.59 36.32
CA ALA A 529 -1.85 -2.18 35.29
C ALA A 529 -3.25 -1.56 35.31
N PRO A 530 -4.03 -1.65 34.23
CA PRO A 530 -5.44 -1.27 34.26
C PRO A 530 -6.23 -2.08 35.28
N MET A 531 -7.24 -1.48 35.92
CA MET A 531 -8.06 -2.17 36.93
C MET A 531 -8.73 -3.44 36.37
N SER A 532 -8.98 -3.46 35.06
CA SER A 532 -9.53 -4.61 34.34
C SER A 532 -8.67 -5.88 34.39
N VAL A 533 -7.35 -5.77 34.57
CA VAL A 533 -6.41 -6.91 34.46
C VAL A 533 -5.71 -7.27 35.77
N VAL A 534 -5.85 -6.47 36.84
CA VAL A 534 -5.23 -6.77 38.15
C VAL A 534 -5.62 -8.16 38.67
N GLY A 535 -6.91 -8.52 38.57
CA GLY A 535 -7.38 -9.85 38.99
C GLY A 535 -6.81 -10.98 38.13
N ASN A 536 -6.53 -10.71 36.85
CA ASN A 536 -5.90 -11.67 35.96
C ASN A 536 -4.45 -11.94 36.37
N TRP A 537 -3.67 -10.90 36.68
CA TRP A 537 -2.31 -11.03 37.19
C TRP A 537 -2.22 -11.86 38.46
N GLN A 538 -3.13 -11.64 39.41
CA GLN A 538 -3.18 -12.43 40.64
C GLN A 538 -3.45 -13.92 40.36
N ARG A 539 -4.41 -14.24 39.48
CA ARG A 539 -4.74 -15.61 39.10
C ARG A 539 -3.61 -16.29 38.31
N GLU A 540 -3.02 -15.59 37.36
CA GLU A 540 -1.91 -16.13 36.56
C GLU A 540 -0.67 -16.37 37.41
N ALA A 541 -0.34 -15.47 38.35
CA ALA A 541 0.74 -15.67 39.30
C ALA A 541 0.48 -16.91 40.18
N ALA A 542 -0.70 -17.02 40.79
CA ALA A 542 -1.07 -18.16 41.63
C ALA A 542 -1.09 -19.49 40.85
N LYS A 543 -1.40 -19.46 39.55
CA LYS A 543 -1.42 -20.63 38.67
C LYS A 543 -0.01 -21.04 38.22
N PHE A 544 0.77 -20.11 37.70
CA PHE A 544 2.02 -20.40 36.99
C PHE A 544 3.26 -20.32 37.89
N VAL A 545 3.23 -19.52 38.96
CA VAL A 545 4.34 -19.43 39.92
C VAL A 545 3.76 -19.33 41.34
N PRO A 546 3.19 -20.42 41.89
CA PRO A 546 2.45 -20.37 43.16
C PRO A 546 3.29 -19.91 44.36
N THR A 547 4.62 -20.02 44.26
CA THR A 547 5.57 -19.58 45.29
C THR A 547 5.80 -18.06 45.29
N LEU A 548 5.35 -17.34 44.26
CA LEU A 548 5.51 -15.88 44.15
C LEU A 548 4.46 -15.16 45.02
N ARG A 549 4.91 -14.36 45.99
CA ARG A 549 4.03 -13.61 46.89
C ARG A 549 3.57 -12.34 46.19
N VAL A 550 2.25 -12.23 45.95
CA VAL A 550 1.64 -11.11 45.24
C VAL A 550 0.78 -10.26 46.17
N LEU A 551 1.09 -8.96 46.26
CA LEU A 551 0.29 -7.96 46.97
C LEU A 551 -0.53 -7.15 45.97
N VAL A 552 -1.84 -7.00 46.21
CA VAL A 552 -2.68 -6.07 45.44
C VAL A 552 -2.86 -4.78 46.24
N HIS A 553 -2.20 -3.71 45.82
CA HIS A 553 -2.32 -2.38 46.41
C HIS A 553 -3.50 -1.63 45.80
N HIS A 554 -4.71 -1.91 46.28
CA HIS A 554 -5.93 -1.29 45.78
C HIS A 554 -7.03 -1.24 46.85
N GLY A 555 -7.88 -0.21 46.80
CA GLY A 555 -9.05 -0.07 47.66
C GLY A 555 -8.85 0.90 48.84
N PRO A 556 -9.93 1.15 49.60
CA PRO A 556 -9.89 2.07 50.75
C PRO A 556 -9.06 1.50 51.91
N ASP A 557 -9.06 0.18 52.11
CA ASP A 557 -8.35 -0.51 53.21
C ASP A 557 -6.92 -0.94 52.83
N ARG A 558 -6.36 -0.38 51.75
CA ARG A 558 -4.99 -0.71 51.33
C ARG A 558 -3.98 -0.21 52.37
N ALA A 559 -2.89 -0.95 52.54
CA ALA A 559 -1.82 -0.56 53.47
C ALA A 559 -1.20 0.79 53.04
N THR A 560 -0.91 1.66 54.01
CA THR A 560 -0.28 2.98 53.79
C THR A 560 0.85 3.20 54.80
N GLY A 561 1.83 4.04 54.47
CA GLY A 561 2.92 4.39 55.38
C GLY A 561 3.80 3.18 55.77
N ASP A 562 4.02 2.97 57.08
CA ASP A 562 4.88 1.88 57.57
C ASP A 562 4.31 0.49 57.26
N ASP A 563 2.98 0.33 57.28
CA ASP A 563 2.32 -0.92 56.92
C ASP A 563 2.53 -1.26 55.44
N LEU A 564 2.51 -0.26 54.56
CA LEU A 564 2.86 -0.44 53.14
C LEU A 564 4.32 -0.88 53.01
N THR A 565 5.23 -0.27 53.76
CA THR A 565 6.66 -0.63 53.73
C THR A 565 6.88 -2.07 54.16
N ALA A 566 6.22 -2.53 55.22
CA ALA A 566 6.28 -3.92 55.68
C ALA A 566 5.65 -4.90 54.66
N ALA A 567 4.52 -4.51 54.06
CA ALA A 567 3.86 -5.31 53.03
C ALA A 567 4.73 -5.42 51.77
N VAL A 568 5.31 -4.33 51.28
CA VAL A 568 6.18 -4.32 50.09
C VAL A 568 7.41 -5.20 50.30
N ARG A 569 8.05 -5.16 51.48
CA ARG A 569 9.23 -5.99 51.79
C ARG A 569 8.94 -7.49 51.92
N SER A 570 7.70 -7.85 52.21
CA SER A 570 7.30 -9.25 52.40
C SER A 570 6.72 -9.90 51.14
N HIS A 571 6.65 -9.17 50.02
CA HIS A 571 6.11 -9.65 48.75
C HIS A 571 7.13 -9.50 47.63
N ASP A 572 6.97 -10.29 46.57
CA ASP A 572 7.88 -10.30 45.43
C ASP A 572 7.32 -9.43 44.27
N LEU A 573 5.98 -9.37 44.16
CA LEU A 573 5.24 -8.59 43.17
C LEU A 573 4.15 -7.77 43.84
N VAL A 574 4.15 -6.45 43.61
CA VAL A 574 3.10 -5.54 44.07
C VAL A 574 2.33 -5.02 42.86
N VAL A 575 1.02 -5.22 42.83
CA VAL A 575 0.15 -4.82 41.70
C VAL A 575 -0.71 -3.63 42.12
N THR A 576 -0.64 -2.54 41.36
CA THR A 576 -1.45 -1.33 41.55
C THR A 576 -2.08 -0.88 40.23
N THR A 577 -2.90 0.18 40.28
CA THR A 577 -3.53 0.77 39.10
C THR A 577 -2.91 2.11 38.74
N TYR A 578 -2.99 2.51 37.46
CA TYR A 578 -2.51 3.82 36.99
C TYR A 578 -3.08 5.02 37.77
N ALA A 579 -4.35 4.94 38.19
CA ALA A 579 -4.97 6.01 38.98
C ALA A 579 -4.38 6.08 40.39
N LEU A 580 -4.19 4.92 41.04
CA LEU A 580 -3.59 4.86 42.37
C LEU A 580 -2.09 5.15 42.36
N SER A 581 -1.35 4.76 41.32
CA SER A 581 0.08 5.08 41.22
C SER A 581 0.30 6.59 41.14
N ALA A 582 -0.62 7.33 40.51
CA ALA A 582 -0.58 8.80 40.49
C ALA A 582 -0.97 9.42 41.84
N ARG A 583 -1.96 8.84 42.52
CA ARG A 583 -2.44 9.32 43.83
C ARG A 583 -1.42 9.08 44.95
N ASP A 584 -0.82 7.89 44.97
CA ASP A 584 0.06 7.40 46.03
C ASP A 584 1.54 7.52 45.63
N VAL A 585 1.88 8.35 44.64
CA VAL A 585 3.24 8.47 44.10
C VAL A 585 4.28 8.76 45.20
N GLY A 586 3.93 9.56 46.22
CA GLY A 586 4.82 9.86 47.33
C GLY A 586 5.19 8.62 48.15
N GLU A 587 4.21 7.77 48.47
CA GLU A 587 4.44 6.53 49.22
C GLU A 587 5.18 5.49 48.37
N LEU A 588 4.81 5.35 47.10
CA LEU A 588 5.45 4.40 46.18
C LEU A 588 6.89 4.79 45.85
N SER A 589 7.19 6.09 45.74
CA SER A 589 8.55 6.59 45.50
C SER A 589 9.47 6.49 46.72
N ALA A 590 8.91 6.34 47.93
CA ALA A 590 9.69 6.09 49.15
C ALA A 590 10.20 4.64 49.25
N GLN A 591 9.64 3.72 48.47
CA GLN A 591 10.05 2.32 48.43
C GLN A 591 11.19 2.08 47.44
N THR A 592 11.97 1.03 47.66
CA THR A 592 13.01 0.58 46.73
C THR A 592 12.47 -0.52 45.82
N TRP A 593 12.41 -0.25 44.52
CA TRP A 593 11.94 -1.20 43.52
C TRP A 593 13.10 -1.73 42.69
N ARG A 594 13.15 -3.06 42.52
CA ARG A 594 14.03 -3.65 41.50
C ARG A 594 13.55 -3.25 40.12
N ARG A 595 12.23 -3.34 39.93
CA ARG A 595 11.62 -3.14 38.63
C ARG A 595 10.28 -2.44 38.76
N VAL A 596 10.01 -1.51 37.84
CA VAL A 596 8.67 -1.00 37.59
C VAL A 596 8.21 -1.48 36.22
N VAL A 597 7.04 -2.10 36.19
CA VAL A 597 6.44 -2.65 34.97
C VAL A 597 5.12 -1.95 34.70
N LEU A 598 4.94 -1.49 33.46
CA LEU A 598 3.67 -0.93 32.97
C LEU A 598 2.99 -1.97 32.10
N ASP A 599 1.83 -2.47 32.50
CA ASP A 599 0.99 -3.32 31.65
C ASP A 599 -0.04 -2.48 30.90
N GLU A 600 -0.27 -2.79 29.62
CA GLU A 600 -1.03 -1.94 28.71
C GLU A 600 -0.48 -0.50 28.70
N ALA A 601 0.83 -0.38 28.41
CA ALA A 601 1.59 0.86 28.49
C ALA A 601 1.04 2.02 27.62
N GLN A 602 0.10 1.78 26.71
CA GLN A 602 -0.66 2.83 26.04
C GLN A 602 -1.43 3.75 27.01
N HIS A 603 -1.67 3.34 28.25
CA HIS A 603 -2.22 4.21 29.29
C HIS A 603 -1.31 5.39 29.69
N VAL A 604 -0.01 5.34 29.34
CA VAL A 604 0.95 6.45 29.55
C VAL A 604 1.38 7.13 28.25
N LYS A 605 0.57 7.00 27.18
CA LYS A 605 0.85 7.56 25.85
C LYS A 605 1.11 9.07 25.83
N ASN A 606 0.51 9.82 26.76
CA ASN A 606 0.75 11.25 26.91
C ASN A 606 1.62 11.51 28.15
N SER A 607 2.87 11.94 27.89
CA SER A 607 3.89 12.19 28.90
C SER A 607 3.51 13.26 29.93
N SER A 608 2.60 14.18 29.60
CA SER A 608 2.15 15.26 30.50
C SER A 608 1.15 14.81 31.58
N THR A 609 0.48 13.68 31.37
CA THR A 609 -0.56 13.18 32.28
C THR A 609 -0.01 12.87 33.67
N ALA A 610 -0.86 12.97 34.69
CA ALA A 610 -0.45 12.68 36.07
C ALA A 610 0.05 11.23 36.22
N GLN A 611 -0.60 10.29 35.52
CA GLN A 611 -0.23 8.88 35.51
C GLN A 611 1.15 8.65 34.88
N ALA A 612 1.42 9.25 33.71
CA ALA A 612 2.72 9.11 33.05
C ALA A 612 3.86 9.77 33.85
N ARG A 613 3.61 10.94 34.45
CA ARG A 613 4.56 11.61 35.34
C ARG A 613 4.87 10.77 36.58
N ALA A 614 3.84 10.19 37.21
CA ALA A 614 4.02 9.34 38.38
C ALA A 614 4.81 8.06 38.06
N ALA A 615 4.50 7.39 36.94
CA ALA A 615 5.24 6.20 36.50
C ALA A 615 6.74 6.47 36.30
N ARG A 616 7.12 7.63 35.76
CA ARG A 616 8.53 8.03 35.63
C ARG A 616 9.17 8.44 36.96
N ALA A 617 8.41 9.07 37.85
CA ALA A 617 8.91 9.58 39.13
C ALA A 617 9.27 8.48 40.14
N ILE A 618 8.65 7.29 40.04
CA ILE A 618 8.95 6.16 40.94
C ILE A 618 10.36 5.62 40.62
N PRO A 619 11.30 5.59 41.59
CA PRO A 619 12.66 5.07 41.36
C PRO A 619 12.65 3.55 41.13
N ALA A 620 13.42 3.08 40.16
CA ALA A 620 13.56 1.65 39.86
C ALA A 620 14.90 1.37 39.17
N ALA A 621 15.52 0.21 39.46
CA ALA A 621 16.75 -0.21 38.81
C ALA A 621 16.53 -0.69 37.37
N HIS A 622 15.33 -1.20 37.05
CA HIS A 622 14.97 -1.68 35.72
C HIS A 622 13.51 -1.32 35.39
N ARG A 623 13.19 -1.10 34.11
CA ARG A 623 11.86 -0.63 33.69
C ARG A 623 11.38 -1.42 32.48
N ILE A 624 10.15 -1.93 32.55
CA ILE A 624 9.53 -2.68 31.46
C ILE A 624 8.19 -2.07 31.08
N ALA A 625 7.94 -1.93 29.79
CA ALA A 625 6.62 -1.69 29.23
C ALA A 625 6.10 -2.94 28.52
N LEU A 626 4.90 -3.38 28.88
CA LEU A 626 4.15 -4.42 28.19
C LEU A 626 3.04 -3.76 27.38
N THR A 627 2.95 -4.08 26.09
CA THR A 627 1.92 -3.54 25.20
C THR A 627 1.58 -4.55 24.09
N GLY A 628 0.38 -4.48 23.52
CA GLY A 628 0.02 -5.21 22.29
C GLY A 628 0.47 -4.49 21.02
N THR A 629 0.63 -3.17 21.08
CA THR A 629 1.00 -2.30 19.96
C THR A 629 1.93 -1.20 20.48
N PRO A 630 3.23 -1.20 20.13
CA PRO A 630 4.18 -0.22 20.67
C PRO A 630 3.98 1.18 20.09
N VAL A 631 3.33 1.29 18.93
CA VAL A 631 2.81 2.53 18.35
C VAL A 631 1.35 2.26 18.06
N GLU A 632 0.45 2.93 18.79
CA GLU A 632 -1.00 2.81 18.55
C GLU A 632 -1.44 3.89 17.56
N ASN A 633 -0.99 5.15 17.74
CA ASN A 633 -1.55 6.28 16.98
C ASN A 633 -0.55 7.32 16.49
N ARG A 634 0.50 7.64 17.27
CA ARG A 634 1.47 8.71 16.97
C ARG A 634 2.86 8.38 17.49
N LEU A 635 3.89 8.90 16.82
CA LEU A 635 5.28 8.70 17.26
C LEU A 635 5.58 9.31 18.64
N ASP A 636 4.82 10.32 19.05
CA ASP A 636 4.90 10.91 20.39
C ASP A 636 4.59 9.87 21.50
N GLU A 637 3.74 8.87 21.23
CA GLU A 637 3.37 7.81 22.18
C GLU A 637 4.54 6.85 22.39
N LEU A 638 5.21 6.47 21.30
CA LEU A 638 6.44 5.68 21.32
C LEU A 638 7.49 6.36 22.18
N ARG A 639 7.70 7.68 21.98
CA ARG A 639 8.63 8.46 22.78
C ARG A 639 8.27 8.46 24.26
N SER A 640 6.99 8.54 24.62
CA SER A 640 6.57 8.49 26.04
C SER A 640 6.90 7.15 26.69
N ILE A 641 6.68 6.04 25.99
CA ILE A 641 6.99 4.68 26.46
C ILE A 641 8.51 4.49 26.57
N PHE A 642 9.26 4.93 25.56
CA PHE A 642 10.72 4.85 25.55
C PHE A 642 11.36 5.73 26.62
N ASP A 643 10.86 6.94 26.84
CA ASP A 643 11.33 7.85 27.88
C ASP A 643 11.05 7.29 29.29
N PHE A 644 10.03 6.44 29.44
CA PHE A 644 9.88 5.66 30.67
C PHE A 644 10.92 4.53 30.76
N CYS A 645 11.10 3.71 29.71
CA CYS A 645 11.98 2.54 29.78
C CYS A 645 13.47 2.92 29.83
N ASN A 646 13.89 3.80 28.94
CA ASN A 646 15.27 4.27 28.72
C ASN A 646 15.25 5.80 28.60
N PRO A 647 15.22 6.53 29.74
CA PRO A 647 15.19 8.00 29.73
C PRO A 647 16.33 8.60 28.93
N GLY A 648 16.03 9.63 28.12
CA GLY A 648 17.05 10.38 27.36
C GLY A 648 17.43 9.81 25.98
N ILE A 649 17.18 8.54 25.69
CA ILE A 649 17.62 7.89 24.44
C ILE A 649 17.05 8.51 23.16
N LEU A 650 15.85 9.09 23.24
CA LEU A 650 15.17 9.78 22.14
C LEU A 650 15.19 11.31 22.30
N GLY A 651 15.94 11.82 23.28
CA GLY A 651 16.02 13.24 23.61
C GLY A 651 14.72 13.85 24.17
N THR A 652 14.68 15.18 24.16
CA THR A 652 13.52 15.94 24.67
C THR A 652 12.31 15.81 23.73
N PRO A 653 11.07 16.04 24.19
CA PRO A 653 9.89 16.01 23.33
C PRO A 653 9.98 16.95 22.12
N ALA A 654 10.53 18.16 22.30
CA ALA A 654 10.70 19.12 21.21
C ALA A 654 11.69 18.62 20.16
N THR A 655 12.80 18.05 20.64
CA THR A 655 13.85 17.45 19.80
C THR A 655 13.32 16.26 19.00
N PHE A 656 12.62 15.34 19.67
CA PHE A 656 12.04 14.16 19.05
C PHE A 656 11.02 14.55 17.97
N ARG A 657 10.17 15.54 18.27
CA ARG A 657 9.16 16.03 17.33
C ARG A 657 9.78 16.62 16.07
N ALA A 658 10.82 17.42 16.21
CA ALA A 658 11.52 18.03 15.08
C ALA A 658 12.27 17.01 14.22
N ARG A 659 12.84 15.95 14.82
CA ARG A 659 13.73 14.99 14.14
C ARG A 659 13.05 13.75 13.61
N PHE A 660 11.97 13.31 14.25
CA PHE A 660 11.27 12.07 13.89
C PHE A 660 9.81 12.34 13.58
N ALA A 661 9.06 12.97 14.49
CA ALA A 661 7.61 13.09 14.29
C ALA A 661 7.25 13.90 13.04
N ILE A 662 7.83 15.10 12.86
CA ILE A 662 7.54 15.95 11.69
C ILE A 662 8.06 15.31 10.38
N PRO A 663 9.33 14.89 10.27
CA PRO A 663 9.82 14.29 9.02
C PRO A 663 9.07 13.02 8.63
N ILE A 664 8.68 12.18 9.59
CA ILE A 664 7.98 10.93 9.32
C ILE A 664 6.49 11.16 9.04
N GLU A 665 5.77 11.87 9.92
CA GLU A 665 4.31 12.00 9.84
C GLU A 665 3.88 13.03 8.76
N ARG A 666 4.67 14.09 8.55
CA ARG A 666 4.32 15.18 7.61
C ARG A 666 5.08 15.12 6.29
N GLU A 667 6.39 14.83 6.34
CA GLU A 667 7.25 14.87 5.15
C GLU A 667 7.43 13.49 4.50
N LYS A 668 6.93 12.42 5.15
CA LYS A 668 7.02 11.01 4.73
C LYS A 668 8.46 10.58 4.40
N GLU A 669 9.43 11.09 5.15
CA GLU A 669 10.86 10.82 4.95
C GLU A 669 11.27 9.43 5.44
N GLU A 670 11.61 8.53 4.52
CA GLU A 670 11.97 7.13 4.84
C GLU A 670 13.26 7.02 5.67
N THR A 671 14.21 7.92 5.47
CA THR A 671 15.49 7.93 6.21
C THR A 671 15.27 8.21 7.71
N ALA A 672 14.26 9.01 8.06
CA ALA A 672 13.90 9.29 9.46
C ALA A 672 13.27 8.05 10.11
N VAL A 673 12.46 7.28 9.38
CA VAL A 673 11.90 6.00 9.83
C VAL A 673 13.02 4.99 10.10
N ALA A 674 13.96 4.85 9.17
CA ALA A 674 15.10 3.94 9.31
C ALA A 674 15.94 4.29 10.55
N ARG A 675 16.27 5.57 10.76
CA ARG A 675 17.01 6.05 11.94
C ARG A 675 16.27 5.75 13.24
N LEU A 676 14.97 6.03 13.31
CA LEU A 676 14.15 5.76 14.49
C LEU A 676 14.10 4.26 14.80
N ARG A 677 13.96 3.43 13.77
CA ARG A 677 13.93 1.97 13.90
C ARG A 677 15.27 1.44 14.43
N SER A 678 16.40 1.88 13.89
CA SER A 678 17.72 1.47 14.38
C SER A 678 17.95 1.84 15.84
N LEU A 679 17.43 2.98 16.30
CA LEU A 679 17.52 3.42 17.69
C LEU A 679 16.62 2.64 18.65
N THR A 680 15.44 2.24 18.18
CA THR A 680 14.40 1.65 19.05
C THR A 680 14.41 0.12 19.03
N SER A 681 14.79 -0.50 17.92
CA SER A 681 14.75 -1.96 17.72
C SER A 681 15.45 -2.78 18.82
N PRO A 682 16.64 -2.39 19.33
CA PRO A 682 17.31 -3.15 20.40
C PRO A 682 16.49 -3.29 21.69
N PHE A 683 15.60 -2.34 21.95
CA PHE A 683 14.82 -2.24 23.19
C PHE A 683 13.37 -2.71 23.00
N VAL A 684 12.95 -3.09 21.79
CA VAL A 684 11.59 -3.59 21.51
C VAL A 684 11.65 -5.03 21.03
N LEU A 685 11.00 -5.93 21.77
CA LEU A 685 10.69 -7.26 21.30
C LEU A 685 9.22 -7.32 20.89
N ARG A 686 8.94 -7.51 19.60
CA ARG A 686 7.59 -7.61 19.04
C ARG A 686 7.43 -8.89 18.22
N ARG A 687 6.38 -9.64 18.51
CA ARG A 687 5.97 -10.84 17.75
C ARG A 687 4.47 -10.81 17.51
N VAL A 688 4.04 -11.29 16.34
CA VAL A 688 2.63 -11.29 15.93
C VAL A 688 2.08 -12.70 15.84
N LYS A 689 0.78 -12.89 16.11
CA LYS A 689 0.13 -14.23 16.04
C LYS A 689 0.08 -14.80 14.63
N THR A 690 0.06 -13.93 13.62
CA THR A 690 0.04 -14.32 12.20
C THR A 690 1.37 -14.89 11.74
N ASP A 691 2.44 -14.75 12.53
CA ASP A 691 3.74 -15.32 12.23
C ASP A 691 3.76 -16.80 12.64
N LYS A 692 3.69 -17.69 11.63
CA LYS A 692 3.73 -19.14 11.83
C LYS A 692 5.05 -19.64 12.43
N THR A 693 6.12 -18.83 12.43
CA THR A 693 7.38 -19.14 13.12
C THR A 693 7.30 -18.89 14.64
N VAL A 694 6.29 -18.13 15.10
CA VAL A 694 6.04 -17.80 16.51
C VAL A 694 5.01 -18.76 17.11
N ILE A 695 3.88 -19.00 16.44
CA ILE A 695 2.90 -20.01 16.85
C ILE A 695 2.44 -20.84 15.65
N ALA A 696 2.78 -22.14 15.65
CA ALA A 696 2.28 -23.11 14.67
C ALA A 696 0.94 -23.76 15.10
N ASP A 697 0.64 -23.76 16.40
CA ASP A 697 -0.51 -24.49 17.00
C ASP A 697 -1.79 -23.65 17.13
N LEU A 698 -1.76 -22.35 16.79
CA LEU A 698 -2.97 -21.53 16.84
C LEU A 698 -3.79 -21.89 15.59
N PRO A 699 -5.08 -22.26 15.75
CA PRO A 699 -5.94 -22.53 14.60
C PRO A 699 -6.12 -21.27 13.75
N ASP A 700 -6.70 -21.39 12.56
CA ASP A 700 -6.81 -20.25 11.65
C ASP A 700 -7.88 -19.26 12.15
N LYS A 701 -7.64 -17.97 11.92
CA LYS A 701 -8.62 -16.90 12.17
C LYS A 701 -9.15 -16.40 10.84
N PHE A 702 -10.45 -16.52 10.63
CA PHE A 702 -11.14 -16.05 9.44
C PHE A 702 -11.96 -14.81 9.77
N GLU A 703 -11.55 -13.66 9.26
CA GLU A 703 -12.32 -12.42 9.38
C GLU A 703 -13.12 -12.15 8.11
N MET A 704 -14.42 -11.89 8.26
CA MET A 704 -15.32 -11.59 7.15
C MET A 704 -16.29 -10.47 7.51
N THR A 705 -16.50 -9.55 6.57
CA THR A 705 -17.57 -8.56 6.65
C THR A 705 -18.86 -9.17 6.12
N VAL A 706 -19.89 -9.22 6.96
CA VAL A 706 -21.21 -9.74 6.59
C VAL A 706 -22.13 -8.55 6.35
N ARG A 707 -22.59 -8.41 5.11
CA ARG A 707 -23.43 -7.32 4.66
C ARG A 707 -24.90 -7.64 4.90
N SER A 708 -25.61 -6.70 5.50
CA SER A 708 -27.06 -6.72 5.73
C SER A 708 -27.71 -5.58 4.98
N ASN A 709 -28.85 -5.81 4.34
CA ASN A 709 -29.71 -4.71 3.93
C ASN A 709 -30.48 -4.17 5.13
N LEU A 710 -30.93 -2.92 5.03
CA LEU A 710 -31.89 -2.33 5.96
C LEU A 710 -33.30 -2.84 5.64
N THR A 711 -34.14 -2.98 6.67
CA THR A 711 -35.58 -3.10 6.45
C THR A 711 -36.17 -1.78 5.97
N ALA A 712 -37.36 -1.80 5.36
CA ALA A 712 -38.07 -0.58 4.97
C ALA A 712 -38.31 0.38 6.16
N GLU A 713 -38.56 -0.16 7.35
CA GLU A 713 -38.68 0.63 8.59
C GLU A 713 -37.35 1.30 8.95
N GLN A 714 -36.23 0.56 8.88
CA GLN A 714 -34.90 1.11 9.14
C GLN A 714 -34.50 2.18 8.13
N ALA A 715 -34.74 1.95 6.83
CA ALA A 715 -34.40 2.91 5.77
C ALA A 715 -35.17 4.23 5.94
N SER A 716 -36.46 4.15 6.27
CA SER A 716 -37.29 5.33 6.55
C SER A 716 -36.77 6.12 7.75
N LEU A 717 -36.45 5.43 8.85
CA LEU A 717 -35.88 6.06 10.05
C LEU A 717 -34.49 6.65 9.78
N TYR A 718 -33.66 5.94 9.00
CA TYR A 718 -32.32 6.35 8.65
C TYR A 718 -32.36 7.66 7.86
N GLN A 719 -33.19 7.72 6.80
CA GLN A 719 -33.34 8.94 5.99
C GLN A 719 -33.84 10.11 6.83
N ALA A 720 -34.80 9.89 7.73
CA ALA A 720 -35.29 10.93 8.62
C ALA A 720 -34.20 11.50 9.55
N VAL A 721 -33.29 10.66 10.05
CA VAL A 721 -32.14 11.11 10.87
C VAL A 721 -31.15 11.91 10.03
N VAL A 722 -30.88 11.50 8.79
CA VAL A 722 -30.00 12.24 7.87
C VAL A 722 -30.58 13.61 7.55
N ASP A 723 -31.86 13.70 7.16
CA ASP A 723 -32.50 14.96 6.79
C ASP A 723 -32.53 15.96 7.95
N GLU A 724 -32.84 15.49 9.16
CA GLU A 724 -32.83 16.31 10.37
C GLU A 724 -31.42 16.81 10.69
N MET A 725 -30.41 15.94 10.61
CA MET A 725 -29.02 16.32 10.83
C MET A 725 -28.56 17.38 9.82
N MET A 726 -28.88 17.21 8.54
CA MET A 726 -28.46 18.16 7.50
C MET A 726 -29.10 19.54 7.70
N ARG A 727 -30.33 19.59 8.23
CA ARG A 727 -30.99 20.84 8.63
C ARG A 727 -30.24 21.50 9.80
N GLN A 728 -29.93 20.74 10.84
CA GLN A 728 -29.22 21.24 12.03
C GLN A 728 -27.80 21.74 11.72
N ILE A 729 -27.08 21.08 10.81
CA ILE A 729 -25.73 21.48 10.39
C ILE A 729 -25.75 22.76 9.56
N ALA A 730 -26.80 22.99 8.76
CA ALA A 730 -26.93 24.24 8.00
C ALA A 730 -27.07 25.47 8.92
N GLU A 731 -27.58 25.27 10.14
CA GLU A 731 -27.87 26.34 11.11
C GLU A 731 -26.83 26.45 12.25
N SER A 732 -25.83 25.58 12.29
CA SER A 732 -24.90 25.44 13.43
C SER A 732 -23.42 25.49 13.03
N GLU A 733 -22.60 26.22 13.81
CA GLU A 733 -21.14 26.27 13.66
C GLU A 733 -20.39 25.83 14.92
N GLY A 734 -19.09 25.58 14.78
CA GLY A 734 -18.19 25.28 15.90
C GLY A 734 -18.58 24.03 16.71
N MET A 735 -18.60 24.15 18.03
CA MET A 735 -18.85 23.01 18.94
C MET A 735 -20.28 22.45 18.81
N ALA A 736 -21.26 23.29 18.48
CA ALA A 736 -22.64 22.86 18.27
C ALA A 736 -22.75 21.93 17.05
N ARG A 737 -22.04 22.26 15.96
CA ARG A 737 -21.92 21.39 14.78
C ARG A 737 -21.30 20.04 15.12
N LYS A 738 -20.18 20.02 15.84
CA LYS A 738 -19.50 18.77 16.23
C LYS A 738 -20.41 17.87 17.10
N GLY A 739 -21.13 18.48 18.04
CA GLY A 739 -22.12 17.78 18.87
C GLY A 739 -23.27 17.18 18.05
N ALA A 740 -23.84 17.94 17.12
CA ALA A 740 -24.90 17.47 16.23
C ALA A 740 -24.45 16.30 15.36
N VAL A 741 -23.22 16.36 14.82
CA VAL A 741 -22.63 15.27 14.01
C VAL A 741 -22.46 13.99 14.82
N LEU A 742 -21.84 14.06 16.00
CA LEU A 742 -21.65 12.87 16.86
C LEU A 742 -22.98 12.28 17.33
N GLY A 743 -23.95 13.14 17.68
CA GLY A 743 -25.29 12.71 18.07
C GLY A 743 -26.05 12.02 16.93
N ALA A 744 -25.93 12.53 15.70
CA ALA A 744 -26.54 11.91 14.53
C ALA A 744 -25.86 10.60 14.14
N LEU A 745 -24.52 10.51 14.14
CA LEU A 745 -23.80 9.25 13.91
C LEU A 745 -24.23 8.16 14.89
N THR A 746 -24.36 8.53 16.17
CA THR A 746 -24.86 7.61 17.20
C THR A 746 -26.26 7.11 16.86
N ARG A 747 -27.18 8.00 16.49
CA ARG A 747 -28.55 7.66 16.09
C ARG A 747 -28.60 6.78 14.84
N LEU A 748 -27.80 7.07 13.82
CA LEU A 748 -27.72 6.26 12.60
C LEU A 748 -27.24 4.83 12.92
N LYS A 749 -26.22 4.68 13.78
CA LYS A 749 -25.80 3.36 14.27
C LYS A 749 -26.93 2.62 15.00
N GLN A 750 -27.70 3.33 15.84
CA GLN A 750 -28.85 2.73 16.53
C GLN A 750 -29.91 2.23 15.53
N VAL A 751 -30.20 3.01 14.49
CA VAL A 751 -31.13 2.62 13.41
C VAL A 751 -30.61 1.39 12.67
N CYS A 752 -29.33 1.36 12.28
CA CYS A 752 -28.69 0.21 11.63
C CYS A 752 -28.76 -1.05 12.51
N ASN A 753 -28.62 -0.91 13.81
CA ASN A 753 -28.75 -2.01 14.77
C ASN A 753 -30.19 -2.52 14.86
N HIS A 754 -31.14 -1.67 15.23
CA HIS A 754 -32.55 -2.04 15.34
C HIS A 754 -33.47 -0.81 15.53
N PRO A 755 -34.65 -0.74 14.89
CA PRO A 755 -35.61 0.37 15.09
C PRO A 755 -35.95 0.63 16.55
N ALA A 756 -36.24 -0.41 17.34
CA ALA A 756 -36.53 -0.27 18.78
C ALA A 756 -35.34 0.23 19.61
N HIS A 757 -34.09 0.03 19.15
CA HIS A 757 -32.90 0.58 19.83
C HIS A 757 -32.76 2.09 19.58
N PHE A 758 -33.19 2.56 18.41
CA PHE A 758 -33.26 3.99 18.09
C PHE A 758 -34.46 4.68 18.77
N LEU A 759 -35.64 4.07 18.71
CA LEU A 759 -36.88 4.65 19.23
C LEU A 759 -36.97 4.62 20.76
N ASP A 760 -36.28 3.67 21.41
CA ASP A 760 -36.33 3.42 22.85
C ASP A 760 -37.76 3.31 23.40
N ASP A 761 -38.66 2.71 22.61
CA ASP A 761 -40.10 2.65 22.85
C ASP A 761 -40.57 1.30 23.46
N GLY A 762 -39.62 0.41 23.77
CA GLY A 762 -39.90 -0.94 24.29
C GLY A 762 -40.56 -1.88 23.27
N SER A 763 -40.62 -1.50 22.00
CA SER A 763 -41.24 -2.33 20.96
C SER A 763 -40.44 -3.62 20.71
N THR A 764 -41.15 -4.68 20.30
CA THR A 764 -40.56 -6.01 20.12
C THR A 764 -39.58 -6.07 18.95
N VAL A 765 -38.61 -7.00 19.05
CA VAL A 765 -37.62 -7.30 17.99
C VAL A 765 -38.30 -7.75 16.69
N LEU A 766 -39.35 -8.56 16.83
CA LEU A 766 -40.18 -9.02 15.72
C LEU A 766 -41.47 -8.21 15.62
N ARG A 767 -41.96 -7.96 14.40
CA ARG A 767 -43.30 -7.45 14.13
C ARG A 767 -44.03 -8.45 13.24
N ARG A 768 -45.15 -9.00 13.74
CA ARG A 768 -45.93 -10.05 13.04
C ARG A 768 -45.06 -11.23 12.56
N GLY A 769 -44.11 -11.65 13.39
CA GLY A 769 -43.19 -12.75 13.09
C GLY A 769 -42.05 -12.42 12.12
N LYS A 770 -41.94 -11.17 11.61
CA LYS A 770 -40.83 -10.74 10.76
C LYS A 770 -39.84 -9.86 11.54
N HIS A 771 -38.56 -9.96 11.21
CA HIS A 771 -37.54 -9.09 11.77
C HIS A 771 -37.73 -7.64 11.34
N ARG A 772 -37.48 -6.73 12.29
CA ARG A 772 -37.44 -5.28 12.03
C ARG A 772 -36.01 -4.78 11.78
N SER A 773 -35.01 -5.63 12.00
CA SER A 773 -33.60 -5.36 11.71
C SER A 773 -33.04 -6.42 10.79
N GLY A 774 -32.43 -6.00 9.68
CA GLY A 774 -31.71 -6.92 8.81
C GLY A 774 -30.53 -7.60 9.52
N LYS A 775 -29.79 -6.87 10.36
CA LYS A 775 -28.66 -7.43 11.11
C LYS A 775 -29.10 -8.54 12.05
N LEU A 776 -30.18 -8.35 12.81
CA LEU A 776 -30.65 -9.40 13.71
C LEU A 776 -31.25 -10.60 12.98
N ALA A 777 -31.79 -10.42 11.77
CA ALA A 777 -32.19 -11.56 10.93
C ALA A 777 -30.97 -12.42 10.57
N LEU A 778 -29.87 -11.79 10.13
CA LEU A 778 -28.62 -12.50 9.85
C LEU A 778 -27.98 -13.13 11.09
N VAL A 779 -28.09 -12.48 12.25
CA VAL A 779 -27.60 -13.05 13.51
C VAL A 779 -28.36 -14.31 13.86
N ASP A 780 -29.67 -14.33 13.67
CA ASP A 780 -30.48 -15.54 13.91
C ASP A 780 -30.03 -16.67 12.97
N ASP A 781 -29.81 -16.40 11.68
CA ASP A 781 -29.31 -17.39 10.72
C ASP A 781 -27.91 -17.92 11.09
N ILE A 782 -27.00 -17.02 11.50
CA ILE A 782 -25.65 -17.39 11.97
C ILE A 782 -25.77 -18.29 13.21
N LEU A 783 -26.61 -17.93 14.17
CA LEU A 783 -26.74 -18.66 15.43
C LEU A 783 -27.45 -19.99 15.27
N ASP A 784 -28.46 -20.10 14.38
CA ASP A 784 -29.08 -21.39 14.04
C ASP A 784 -28.00 -22.38 13.52
N SER A 785 -27.08 -21.93 12.67
CA SER A 785 -25.96 -22.77 12.21
C SER A 785 -24.98 -23.10 13.33
N VAL A 786 -24.53 -22.09 14.11
CA VAL A 786 -23.55 -22.29 15.19
C VAL A 786 -24.06 -23.28 16.24
N LEU A 787 -25.32 -23.15 16.64
CA LEU A 787 -25.93 -24.04 17.62
C LEU A 787 -26.20 -25.44 17.03
N GLY A 788 -26.54 -25.53 15.74
CA GLY A 788 -26.67 -26.80 15.03
C GLY A 788 -25.38 -27.63 15.04
N ASP A 789 -24.24 -26.95 14.98
CA ASP A 789 -22.91 -27.57 15.02
C ASP A 789 -22.38 -27.81 16.46
N GLY A 790 -23.18 -27.45 17.48
CA GLY A 790 -22.80 -27.58 18.89
C GLY A 790 -21.65 -26.65 19.29
N GLU A 791 -21.54 -25.50 18.62
CA GLU A 791 -20.47 -24.54 18.80
C GLU A 791 -20.91 -23.33 19.64
N LYS A 792 -19.96 -22.48 20.03
CA LYS A 792 -20.22 -21.33 20.91
C LYS A 792 -19.91 -19.99 20.25
N ALA A 793 -20.80 -19.02 20.47
CA ALA A 793 -20.71 -17.68 19.91
C ALA A 793 -20.55 -16.58 20.97
N LEU A 794 -19.68 -15.61 20.67
CA LEU A 794 -19.60 -14.32 21.35
C LEU A 794 -20.22 -13.23 20.47
N LEU A 795 -21.15 -12.47 21.01
CA LEU A 795 -21.78 -11.34 20.34
C LEU A 795 -21.31 -10.03 20.98
N PHE A 796 -20.61 -9.18 20.24
CA PHE A 796 -20.11 -7.90 20.72
C PHE A 796 -20.98 -6.74 20.23
N THR A 797 -21.27 -5.79 21.13
CA THR A 797 -21.93 -4.53 20.80
C THR A 797 -21.29 -3.38 21.57
N GLN A 798 -21.23 -2.19 20.98
CA GLN A 798 -20.82 -0.98 21.68
C GLN A 798 -21.91 -0.44 22.63
N PHE A 799 -23.17 -0.84 22.44
CA PHE A 799 -24.33 -0.30 23.14
C PHE A 799 -24.89 -1.25 24.18
N THR A 800 -24.86 -0.84 25.45
CA THR A 800 -25.46 -1.63 26.54
C THR A 800 -26.96 -1.78 26.40
N ALA A 801 -27.66 -0.73 25.96
CA ALA A 801 -29.11 -0.77 25.72
C ALA A 801 -29.48 -1.83 24.66
N PHE A 802 -28.68 -1.93 23.59
CA PHE A 802 -28.90 -2.94 22.55
C PHE A 802 -28.64 -4.35 23.07
N GLY A 803 -27.53 -4.57 23.81
CA GLY A 803 -27.26 -5.88 24.42
C GLY A 803 -28.37 -6.33 25.39
N SER A 804 -28.92 -5.40 26.18
CA SER A 804 -30.06 -5.67 27.07
C SER A 804 -31.35 -6.03 26.34
N MET A 805 -31.52 -5.58 25.09
CA MET A 805 -32.64 -5.96 24.23
C MET A 805 -32.41 -7.31 23.56
N VAL A 806 -31.20 -7.55 23.06
CA VAL A 806 -30.85 -8.73 22.25
C VAL A 806 -30.72 -9.99 23.10
N ALA A 807 -30.08 -9.93 24.27
CA ALA A 807 -29.85 -11.14 25.07
C ALA A 807 -31.15 -11.85 25.48
N PRO A 808 -32.19 -11.17 26.02
CA PRO A 808 -33.46 -11.83 26.34
C PRO A 808 -34.24 -12.31 25.11
N TYR A 809 -34.04 -11.64 23.96
CA TYR A 809 -34.64 -12.08 22.70
C TYR A 809 -34.04 -13.42 22.25
N LEU A 810 -32.71 -13.52 22.22
CA LEU A 810 -31.99 -14.73 21.83
C LEU A 810 -32.29 -15.89 22.79
N GLU A 811 -32.35 -15.61 24.10
CA GLU A 811 -32.72 -16.61 25.10
C GLU A 811 -34.09 -17.22 24.82
N ARG A 812 -35.10 -16.41 24.49
CA ARG A 812 -36.44 -16.90 24.11
C ARG A 812 -36.46 -17.62 22.76
N ARG A 813 -35.72 -17.12 21.77
CA ARG A 813 -35.69 -17.67 20.40
C ARG A 813 -35.03 -19.04 20.34
N PHE A 814 -33.96 -19.25 21.11
CA PHE A 814 -33.16 -20.46 21.09
C PHE A 814 -33.39 -21.38 22.30
N GLY A 815 -34.10 -20.92 23.32
CA GLY A 815 -34.39 -21.72 24.52
C GLY A 815 -33.14 -22.06 25.34
N VAL A 816 -32.09 -21.23 25.25
CA VAL A 816 -30.80 -21.41 25.94
C VAL A 816 -30.44 -20.16 26.74
N PRO A 817 -29.72 -20.27 27.86
CA PRO A 817 -29.28 -19.09 28.60
C PRO A 817 -28.32 -18.24 27.75
N VAL A 818 -28.52 -16.92 27.78
CA VAL A 818 -27.66 -15.95 27.07
C VAL A 818 -27.15 -14.89 28.06
N PRO A 819 -26.05 -15.14 28.78
CA PRO A 819 -25.48 -14.15 29.69
C PRO A 819 -25.04 -12.89 28.93
N PHE A 820 -25.27 -11.73 29.55
CA PHE A 820 -24.82 -10.44 29.05
C PHE A 820 -23.77 -9.81 29.97
N LEU A 821 -22.52 -9.73 29.50
CA LEU A 821 -21.39 -9.17 30.24
C LEU A 821 -21.18 -7.70 29.84
N HIS A 822 -21.45 -6.79 30.77
CA HIS A 822 -21.25 -5.34 30.59
C HIS A 822 -20.59 -4.69 31.82
N GLY A 823 -20.22 -3.41 31.69
CA GLY A 823 -19.46 -2.68 32.72
C GLY A 823 -20.15 -2.53 34.08
N GLY A 824 -21.47 -2.69 34.14
CA GLY A 824 -22.25 -2.64 35.39
C GLY A 824 -22.25 -3.95 36.19
N VAL A 825 -21.73 -5.03 35.62
CA VAL A 825 -21.66 -6.34 36.30
C VAL A 825 -20.52 -6.32 37.32
N SER A 826 -20.83 -6.72 38.57
CA SER A 826 -19.85 -6.80 39.66
C SER A 826 -18.73 -7.81 39.34
N LYS A 827 -17.55 -7.63 39.95
CA LYS A 827 -16.38 -8.48 39.68
C LYS A 827 -16.67 -9.97 39.90
N GLY A 828 -17.28 -10.33 41.03
CA GLY A 828 -17.60 -11.72 41.35
C GLY A 828 -18.59 -12.34 40.36
N ARG A 829 -19.62 -11.61 39.94
CA ARG A 829 -20.58 -12.11 38.95
C ARG A 829 -19.96 -12.23 37.55
N ARG A 830 -19.05 -11.32 37.19
CA ARG A 830 -18.31 -11.35 35.93
C ARG A 830 -17.41 -12.59 35.84
N ASP A 831 -16.64 -12.86 36.89
CA ASP A 831 -15.77 -14.04 36.95
C ASP A 831 -16.60 -15.33 36.82
N ALA A 832 -17.75 -15.41 37.52
CA ALA A 832 -18.67 -16.55 37.41
C ALA A 832 -19.25 -16.73 36.00
N MET A 833 -19.68 -15.66 35.33
CA MET A 833 -20.19 -15.73 33.94
C MET A 833 -19.14 -16.27 32.97
N VAL A 834 -17.88 -15.83 33.11
CA VAL A 834 -16.77 -16.26 32.25
C VAL A 834 -16.44 -17.73 32.48
N GLU A 835 -16.39 -18.16 33.74
CA GLU A 835 -16.15 -19.56 34.11
C GLU A 835 -17.26 -20.48 33.61
N GLU A 836 -18.52 -20.07 33.81
CA GLU A 836 -19.70 -20.81 33.35
C GLU A 836 -19.70 -20.94 31.83
N PHE A 837 -19.47 -19.85 31.08
CA PHE A 837 -19.41 -19.87 29.61
C PHE A 837 -18.30 -20.80 29.09
N GLN A 838 -17.12 -20.79 29.72
CA GLN A 838 -15.97 -21.62 29.34
C GLN A 838 -16.17 -23.12 29.62
N SER A 839 -17.12 -23.48 30.50
CA SER A 839 -17.41 -24.89 30.81
C SER A 839 -18.08 -25.62 29.64
N ALA A 840 -17.90 -26.95 29.55
CA ALA A 840 -18.46 -27.75 28.45
C ALA A 840 -19.99 -27.70 28.36
N GLY A 841 -20.68 -27.62 29.52
CA GLY A 841 -22.14 -27.48 29.61
C GLY A 841 -22.64 -26.03 29.77
N GLY A 842 -21.73 -25.06 29.65
CA GLY A 842 -22.05 -23.64 29.78
C GLY A 842 -22.90 -23.10 28.62
N PRO A 843 -23.46 -21.89 28.78
CA PRO A 843 -24.29 -21.26 27.75
C PRO A 843 -23.57 -21.19 26.40
N PRO A 844 -24.26 -21.47 25.28
CA PRO A 844 -23.63 -21.50 23.97
C PRO A 844 -23.51 -20.11 23.33
N ILE A 845 -24.22 -19.11 23.86
CA ILE A 845 -24.17 -17.72 23.39
C ILE A 845 -23.84 -16.82 24.57
N MET A 846 -22.92 -15.88 24.40
CA MET A 846 -22.70 -14.81 25.36
C MET A 846 -22.63 -13.46 24.66
N VAL A 847 -23.36 -12.47 25.19
CA VAL A 847 -23.32 -11.09 24.70
C VAL A 847 -22.33 -10.30 25.55
N LEU A 848 -21.54 -9.43 24.93
CA LEU A 848 -20.55 -8.58 25.60
C LEU A 848 -20.63 -7.15 25.09
N SER A 849 -20.51 -6.19 26.00
CA SER A 849 -20.22 -4.82 25.57
C SER A 849 -18.73 -4.66 25.22
N LEU A 850 -18.39 -3.96 24.14
CA LEU A 850 -16.98 -3.82 23.68
C LEU A 850 -16.05 -3.31 24.79
N LYS A 851 -16.49 -2.31 25.58
CA LYS A 851 -15.70 -1.79 26.71
C LYS A 851 -15.48 -2.82 27.83
N ALA A 852 -16.43 -3.73 28.05
CA ALA A 852 -16.29 -4.80 29.02
C ALA A 852 -15.49 -5.98 28.46
N GLY A 853 -15.61 -6.25 27.16
CA GLY A 853 -14.84 -7.25 26.41
C GLY A 853 -13.37 -6.88 26.15
N GLY A 854 -13.03 -5.59 26.19
CA GLY A 854 -11.65 -5.10 26.12
C GLY A 854 -10.82 -5.34 27.39
N THR A 855 -11.44 -5.86 28.45
CA THR A 855 -10.75 -6.28 29.68
C THR A 855 -10.10 -7.65 29.49
N GLY A 856 -9.03 -7.97 30.24
CA GLY A 856 -8.11 -9.13 30.09
C GLY A 856 -8.67 -10.57 30.00
N LEU A 857 -9.97 -10.76 29.74
CA LEU A 857 -10.71 -12.02 29.75
C LEU A 857 -10.14 -13.06 28.78
N ASN A 858 -10.34 -14.33 29.14
CA ASN A 858 -10.01 -15.49 28.32
C ASN A 858 -11.32 -16.22 27.98
N LEU A 859 -11.71 -16.27 26.70
CA LEU A 859 -12.99 -16.79 26.21
C LEU A 859 -12.80 -17.79 25.06
N THR A 860 -11.78 -18.64 25.18
CA THR A 860 -11.35 -19.63 24.18
C THR A 860 -12.36 -20.72 23.86
N ALA A 861 -13.43 -20.91 24.63
CA ALA A 861 -14.48 -21.88 24.33
C ALA A 861 -15.35 -21.45 23.14
N ALA A 862 -15.35 -20.16 22.80
CA ALA A 862 -16.02 -19.67 21.60
C ALA A 862 -15.09 -19.73 20.39
N ASN A 863 -15.59 -20.24 19.29
CA ASN A 863 -14.94 -20.21 17.98
C ASN A 863 -15.71 -19.36 16.96
N HIS A 864 -16.86 -18.80 17.36
CA HIS A 864 -17.56 -17.77 16.60
C HIS A 864 -17.58 -16.44 17.35
N VAL A 865 -17.21 -15.38 16.65
CA VAL A 865 -17.25 -14.00 17.13
C VAL A 865 -18.08 -13.18 16.15
N VAL A 866 -19.11 -12.50 16.63
CA VAL A 866 -19.94 -11.61 15.81
C VAL A 866 -19.92 -10.21 16.42
N HIS A 867 -19.45 -9.23 15.64
CA HIS A 867 -19.58 -7.82 15.99
C HIS A 867 -20.90 -7.30 15.42
N LEU A 868 -21.87 -7.05 16.30
CA LEU A 868 -23.22 -6.62 15.93
C LEU A 868 -23.24 -5.21 15.35
N ASP A 869 -22.32 -4.36 15.81
CA ASP A 869 -22.12 -3.00 15.32
C ASP A 869 -20.64 -2.71 15.14
N ARG A 870 -20.35 -1.78 14.22
CA ARG A 870 -18.98 -1.39 13.90
C ARG A 870 -18.46 -0.32 14.83
N TRP A 871 -17.30 -0.58 15.37
CA TRP A 871 -16.46 0.38 16.08
C TRP A 871 -15.36 0.85 15.13
N TRP A 872 -15.32 2.15 14.83
CA TRP A 872 -14.47 2.67 13.76
C TRP A 872 -12.97 2.65 14.06
N ASN A 873 -12.56 2.33 15.30
CA ASN A 873 -11.18 2.03 15.63
C ASN A 873 -10.95 0.50 15.59
N PRO A 874 -10.25 -0.04 14.56
CA PRO A 874 -10.01 -1.47 14.42
C PRO A 874 -9.29 -2.09 15.62
N ALA A 875 -8.45 -1.34 16.34
CA ALA A 875 -7.70 -1.86 17.48
C ALA A 875 -8.64 -2.34 18.61
N VAL A 876 -9.75 -1.66 18.83
CA VAL A 876 -10.74 -2.02 19.86
C VAL A 876 -11.51 -3.28 19.47
N GLU A 877 -11.92 -3.40 18.20
CA GLU A 877 -12.59 -4.61 17.68
C GLU A 877 -11.64 -5.83 17.71
N ASN A 878 -10.37 -5.63 17.31
CA ASN A 878 -9.35 -6.67 17.34
C ASN A 878 -9.07 -7.13 18.77
N GLN A 879 -9.00 -6.20 19.73
CA GLN A 879 -8.84 -6.52 21.15
C GLN A 879 -10.01 -7.34 21.69
N ALA A 880 -11.25 -7.07 21.26
CA ALA A 880 -12.41 -7.87 21.63
C ALA A 880 -12.38 -9.27 20.98
N THR A 881 -12.02 -9.34 19.71
CA THR A 881 -11.88 -10.60 18.93
C THR A 881 -10.80 -11.52 19.51
N ASP A 882 -9.67 -10.95 19.91
CA ASP A 882 -8.52 -11.66 20.47
C ASP A 882 -8.81 -12.33 21.82
N ARG A 883 -10.00 -12.12 22.41
CA ARG A 883 -10.45 -12.86 23.61
C ARG A 883 -10.85 -14.29 23.31
N ALA A 884 -11.40 -14.55 22.12
CA ALA A 884 -11.67 -15.89 21.60
C ALA A 884 -10.44 -16.47 20.86
N PHE A 885 -9.70 -15.62 20.14
CA PHE A 885 -8.49 -16.01 19.42
C PHE A 885 -7.24 -15.90 20.29
N ARG A 886 -7.14 -16.77 21.31
CA ARG A 886 -6.06 -16.76 22.31
C ARG A 886 -5.49 -18.16 22.51
N ILE A 887 -4.29 -18.25 23.09
CA ILE A 887 -3.67 -19.53 23.47
C ILE A 887 -4.65 -20.34 24.34
N GLY A 888 -4.92 -21.58 23.93
CA GLY A 888 -5.95 -22.44 24.51
C GLY A 888 -7.17 -22.63 23.59
N GLN A 889 -7.29 -21.81 22.53
CA GLN A 889 -8.20 -22.06 21.43
C GLN A 889 -7.78 -23.32 20.66
N ARG A 890 -8.75 -24.18 20.35
CA ARG A 890 -8.54 -25.47 19.67
C ARG A 890 -9.30 -25.59 18.35
N LYS A 891 -10.16 -24.61 18.04
CA LYS A 891 -10.97 -24.55 16.83
C LYS A 891 -10.66 -23.28 16.04
N ASP A 892 -10.78 -23.35 14.72
CA ASP A 892 -10.70 -22.18 13.85
C ASP A 892 -11.72 -21.13 14.28
N VAL A 893 -11.27 -19.87 14.38
CA VAL A 893 -12.10 -18.77 14.87
C VAL A 893 -12.67 -17.99 13.71
N GLN A 894 -13.99 -17.97 13.60
CA GLN A 894 -14.72 -17.21 12.60
C GLN A 894 -15.22 -15.89 13.19
N VAL A 895 -14.74 -14.79 12.62
CA VAL A 895 -15.03 -13.42 13.07
C VAL A 895 -15.88 -12.75 12.00
N ARG A 896 -17.14 -12.44 12.35
CA ARG A 896 -18.11 -11.81 11.47
C ARG A 896 -18.34 -10.37 11.91
N LYS A 897 -18.06 -9.42 11.03
CA LYS A 897 -18.31 -7.98 11.27
C LYS A 897 -19.56 -7.59 10.50
N LEU A 898 -20.66 -7.32 11.21
CA LEU A 898 -21.93 -6.97 10.55
C LEU A 898 -21.92 -5.52 10.09
N LEU A 899 -22.48 -5.28 8.91
CA LEU A 899 -22.47 -3.97 8.26
C LEU A 899 -23.73 -3.76 7.42
N CYS A 900 -24.38 -2.61 7.53
CA CYS A 900 -25.52 -2.26 6.70
C CYS A 900 -25.11 -1.67 5.34
N VAL A 901 -25.57 -2.27 4.24
CA VAL A 901 -25.36 -1.83 2.86
C VAL A 901 -25.97 -0.44 2.63
N GLY A 902 -25.27 0.40 1.86
CA GLY A 902 -25.74 1.72 1.47
C GLY A 902 -25.86 2.73 2.61
N THR A 903 -25.28 2.42 3.78
CA THR A 903 -25.32 3.29 4.97
C THR A 903 -23.96 3.90 5.29
N VAL A 904 -23.93 4.76 6.31
CA VAL A 904 -22.70 5.27 6.93
C VAL A 904 -21.74 4.15 7.33
N GLU A 905 -22.25 2.95 7.68
CA GLU A 905 -21.38 1.85 8.05
C GLU A 905 -20.53 1.36 6.88
N GLU A 906 -21.15 1.15 5.71
CA GLU A 906 -20.46 0.74 4.48
C GLU A 906 -19.48 1.80 3.98
N ARG A 907 -19.89 3.06 4.03
CA ARG A 907 -19.04 4.16 3.56
C ARG A 907 -17.82 4.34 4.44
N ILE A 908 -17.98 4.27 5.76
CA ILE A 908 -16.83 4.32 6.67
C ILE A 908 -15.94 3.08 6.47
N ASP A 909 -16.50 1.87 6.39
CA ASP A 909 -15.70 0.66 6.16
C ASP A 909 -14.91 0.75 4.85
N THR A 910 -15.55 1.20 3.76
CA THR A 910 -14.90 1.42 2.46
C THR A 910 -13.80 2.47 2.53
N MET A 911 -14.01 3.57 3.27
CA MET A 911 -12.98 4.60 3.46
C MET A 911 -11.79 4.04 4.25
N LEU A 912 -12.04 3.27 5.31
CA LEU A 912 -10.99 2.65 6.13
C LEU A 912 -10.20 1.58 5.37
N THR A 913 -10.85 0.82 4.46
CA THR A 913 -10.16 -0.19 3.65
C THR A 913 -9.39 0.42 2.47
N THR A 914 -9.87 1.52 1.90
CA THR A 914 -9.31 2.10 0.66
C THR A 914 -8.23 3.16 0.93
N LYS A 915 -8.33 3.91 2.04
CA LYS A 915 -7.38 5.00 2.37
C LYS A 915 -6.61 4.68 3.64
N LYS A 916 -5.37 4.21 3.46
CA LYS A 916 -4.43 3.89 4.54
C LYS A 916 -4.24 5.05 5.53
N ASP A 917 -4.08 6.27 5.00
CA ASP A 917 -3.93 7.50 5.81
C ASP A 917 -5.18 7.80 6.68
N LEU A 918 -6.39 7.44 6.23
CA LEU A 918 -7.63 7.59 7.04
C LEU A 918 -7.79 6.47 8.07
N ALA A 919 -7.34 5.25 7.74
CA ALA A 919 -7.29 4.16 8.71
C ALA A 919 -6.41 4.53 9.91
N ASP A 920 -5.25 5.15 9.65
CA ASP A 920 -4.35 5.63 10.71
C ASP A 920 -4.98 6.77 11.55
N LEU A 921 -5.72 7.69 10.92
CA LEU A 921 -6.45 8.76 11.62
C LEU A 921 -7.63 8.24 12.47
N ALA A 922 -8.32 7.18 12.04
CA ALA A 922 -9.44 6.57 12.76
C ALA A 922 -8.99 5.78 13.99
N VAL A 923 -7.79 5.19 13.94
CA VAL A 923 -7.16 4.51 15.09
C VAL A 923 -6.85 5.54 16.20
N GLY A 924 -6.36 6.74 15.85
CA GLY A 924 -5.93 7.77 16.80
C GLY A 924 -6.98 8.74 17.35
N SER A 925 -7.98 9.12 16.55
CA SER A 925 -8.96 10.17 16.91
C SER A 925 -10.37 9.64 17.19
N GLY A 926 -10.60 8.33 17.02
CA GLY A 926 -11.92 7.73 17.13
C GLY A 926 -12.87 8.29 16.08
N GLU A 927 -14.07 8.72 16.49
CA GLU A 927 -15.07 9.34 15.61
C GLU A 927 -14.80 10.83 15.30
N SER A 928 -13.77 11.43 15.91
CA SER A 928 -13.57 12.89 15.85
C SER A 928 -13.22 13.39 14.45
N TRP A 929 -12.53 12.60 13.62
CA TRP A 929 -12.18 13.01 12.25
C TRP A 929 -13.42 13.26 11.38
N ILE A 930 -14.52 12.54 11.65
CA ILE A 930 -15.79 12.71 10.93
C ILE A 930 -16.37 14.11 11.20
N THR A 931 -16.15 14.65 12.40
CA THR A 931 -16.66 15.97 12.78
C THR A 931 -15.94 17.13 12.07
N GLU A 932 -14.76 16.89 11.52
CA GLU A 932 -13.97 17.87 10.78
C GLU A 932 -14.28 17.90 9.27
N LEU A 933 -15.04 16.92 8.76
CA LEU A 933 -15.45 16.88 7.36
C LEU A 933 -16.32 18.09 7.00
N SER A 934 -16.21 18.55 5.75
CA SER A 934 -17.08 19.60 5.21
C SER A 934 -18.53 19.13 5.12
N THR A 935 -19.48 20.06 5.01
CA THR A 935 -20.90 19.71 4.93
C THR A 935 -21.24 18.89 3.68
N GLY A 936 -20.52 19.11 2.57
CA GLY A 936 -20.65 18.29 1.36
C GLY A 936 -20.17 16.86 1.60
N GLU A 937 -18.97 16.70 2.15
CA GLU A 937 -18.40 15.38 2.48
C GLU A 937 -19.24 14.63 3.52
N LEU A 938 -19.81 15.32 4.50
CA LEU A 938 -20.74 14.71 5.46
C LEU A 938 -22.02 14.23 4.77
N ARG A 939 -22.59 15.01 3.85
CA ARG A 939 -23.76 14.57 3.06
C ARG A 939 -23.44 13.29 2.29
N ASP A 940 -22.28 13.27 1.63
CA ASP A 940 -21.81 12.12 0.85
C ASP A 940 -21.35 10.96 1.73
N LEU A 941 -21.07 11.17 3.01
CA LEU A 941 -20.79 10.08 3.95
C LEU A 941 -22.08 9.44 4.49
N LEU A 942 -23.13 10.23 4.64
CA LEU A 942 -24.32 9.83 5.40
C LEU A 942 -25.51 9.44 4.55
N ALA A 943 -25.58 9.92 3.29
CA ALA A 943 -26.71 9.64 2.42
C ALA A 943 -26.96 8.14 2.25
N LEU A 944 -28.23 7.76 2.17
CA LEU A 944 -28.63 6.38 1.93
C LEU A 944 -28.45 6.05 0.44
N SER A 945 -27.86 4.89 0.11
CA SER A 945 -27.78 4.40 -1.27
C SER A 945 -29.10 3.75 -1.70
N GLU A 946 -29.38 3.71 -3.01
CA GLU A 946 -30.58 3.04 -3.55
C GLU A 946 -30.58 1.53 -3.24
N ASP A 947 -29.40 0.91 -3.17
CA ASP A 947 -29.23 -0.52 -2.85
C ASP A 947 -29.37 -0.85 -1.34
N ALA A 948 -29.65 0.13 -0.49
CA ALA A 948 -29.66 -0.06 0.97
C ALA A 948 -30.83 -0.93 1.46
N VAL A 949 -31.92 -1.00 0.69
CA VAL A 949 -33.10 -1.82 1.00
C VAL A 949 -33.09 -3.05 0.10
N GLY A 950 -33.13 -4.24 0.71
CA GLY A 950 -33.30 -5.50 -0.02
C GLY A 950 -34.78 -5.84 -0.13
N ASP A 951 -35.19 -6.38 -1.27
CA ASP A 951 -36.55 -6.89 -1.51
C ASP A 951 -36.95 -8.04 -0.57
#